data_AF-A0A4W2DEN7-F1
#
_entry.id   AF-A0A4W2DEN7-F1
#
_cell.length_a   1.000
_cell.length_b   1.000
_cell.length_c   1.000
_cell.angle_alpha   90.00
_cell.angle_beta   90.00
_cell.angle_gamma   90.00
#
_symmetry.space_group_name_H-M   'P 1'
#
loop_
_entity.id
_entity.type
_entity.pdbx_description
1 polymer ?
#
loop_
_entity_poly.entity_id
_entity_poly.type
_entity_poly.pdbx_seq_one_letter_code
_entity_poly.pdbx_strand_id
1 'polypeptide(L)'
;MRPAVRALLACAVLGLCLADPERTVRWCTISTHEANKCASFRENVLRILESGPFVSCVKKTSHMDCIKAISNNEADAVTLDGGLVYEAGLKPNNLKPVVAEFHGTKDNPQTHYYAVAVVKKDTDFKLNELRGKKSCHTGLGRSAGWNIPMGKLYKELPDPQESIQRAAANFFSASCVPCADQSSFPKLCQLCAGKGTDKCACSNHEPYFGYSGAFKCLMEGAGDVAFVKHSTVFDNLPNPEDRKNYELLCGDNTRKSVDDYQECYLAMVPSHAVVARTVGGKEDVIWELLNHAQEHFGKDKPDNFQLFQSPHGKDLLFKDSADGFLKIPSKMDFELYLGYEYVTALQNLRESKPPDSSKDECMVKWCAIGHQERTKCDRWSGFSGGAIECETAENTEECIAKIMKGEADAMSLDGGYLYIAGKCGLVPVLAENYKTEDGSCKNTPEKGYLAVAVVKTSDANINWNNLKGKKSCHTAVDRTAGWNIPMGLLYSKINNCKFDEFFSAGCAPGSPRNSSLCALCIGSEKGTGKECVPNSNERYYGYTGAFRCLVERGDVAFVKDQTVIQNTDGNNNEAWAKNLKKENFEVLCKDGTRKPVTDAENCHLARGPNHAVVSRKDKATCVEKILNKQQDDFGKSVTDCTSNFCLFQSNSKDLLFRDDTKCLASIAKKTYDSYLGDDYVRAMTNLRQCSTSMFWKFIRSRRSSQRAVLLVGLCDSGKTLLFVRLLTGLYRDTQTSITDSSAAYKVNNNRGTNLTLIDLPGHESLRLQFLERFKASARAIVFVVDSAAFQREVKDVAEFLYQVLLDSIGLKNTPSFLIACNKQDITMAKSAKLIQQQLEKEINTLRVTRSAAPSTLDSSSTAPAQLGKKGKEFEFSQLPLKVEFLECSAKGGRGDAGSADIQDLEKWLAKIA
;
A
#
# COMPACT_ATOMS: atom_id res chain seq x y z
N MET A 1 -64.86 -22.00 -9.91
CA MET A 1 -63.79 -21.85 -8.90
C MET A 1 -62.44 -22.49 -9.25
N ARG A 2 -62.30 -23.29 -10.33
CA ARG A 2 -61.02 -23.92 -10.70
C ARG A 2 -60.04 -23.13 -11.62
N PRO A 3 -60.41 -22.05 -12.35
CA PRO A 3 -59.43 -21.34 -13.19
C PRO A 3 -58.65 -20.24 -12.45
N ALA A 4 -59.22 -19.61 -11.42
CA ALA A 4 -58.54 -18.56 -10.66
C ALA A 4 -57.37 -19.08 -9.80
N VAL A 5 -57.50 -20.30 -9.25
CA VAL A 5 -56.44 -20.94 -8.45
C VAL A 5 -55.26 -21.38 -9.33
N ARG A 6 -55.50 -21.77 -10.59
CA ARG A 6 -54.43 -22.13 -11.53
C ARG A 6 -53.65 -20.91 -12.05
N ALA A 7 -54.31 -19.76 -12.24
CA ALA A 7 -53.64 -18.51 -12.61
C ALA A 7 -52.77 -17.96 -11.47
N LEU A 8 -53.23 -18.05 -10.22
CA LEU A 8 -52.45 -17.65 -9.04
C LEU A 8 -51.25 -18.58 -8.77
N LEU A 9 -51.38 -19.89 -9.02
CA LEU A 9 -50.26 -20.84 -8.94
C LEU A 9 -49.24 -20.67 -10.09
N ALA A 10 -49.68 -20.30 -11.30
CA ALA A 10 -48.77 -20.01 -12.41
C ALA A 10 -47.98 -18.70 -12.21
N CYS A 11 -48.60 -17.66 -11.66
CA CYS A 11 -47.91 -16.42 -11.29
C CYS A 11 -46.98 -16.59 -10.08
N ALA A 12 -47.30 -17.50 -9.14
CA ALA A 12 -46.39 -17.84 -8.04
C ALA A 12 -45.16 -18.63 -8.51
N VAL A 13 -45.30 -19.50 -9.51
CA VAL A 13 -44.16 -20.26 -10.10
C VAL A 13 -43.31 -19.39 -11.03
N LEU A 14 -43.87 -18.38 -11.70
CA LEU A 14 -43.10 -17.43 -12.51
C LEU A 14 -42.43 -16.32 -11.69
N GLY A 15 -42.98 -15.95 -10.52
CA GLY A 15 -42.37 -14.99 -9.59
C GLY A 15 -41.17 -15.54 -8.80
N LEU A 16 -41.04 -16.87 -8.68
CA LEU A 16 -39.93 -17.55 -8.00
C LEU A 16 -38.73 -17.89 -8.91
N CYS A 17 -38.82 -17.63 -10.23
CA CYS A 17 -37.78 -17.96 -11.21
C CYS A 17 -36.94 -16.77 -11.70
N LEU A 18 -37.01 -15.59 -11.07
CA LEU A 18 -36.26 -14.40 -11.51
C LEU A 18 -34.87 -14.23 -10.88
N ALA A 19 -34.48 -15.06 -9.91
CA ALA A 19 -33.15 -15.01 -9.33
C ALA A 19 -32.21 -15.94 -10.10
N ASP A 20 -31.34 -15.36 -10.92
CA ASP A 20 -30.21 -16.08 -11.50
C ASP A 20 -29.33 -16.63 -10.35
N PRO A 21 -29.21 -17.97 -10.19
CA PRO A 21 -28.41 -18.57 -9.13
C PRO A 21 -26.93 -18.17 -9.19
N GLU A 22 -26.41 -17.79 -10.36
CA GLU A 22 -25.04 -17.29 -10.51
C GLU A 22 -24.88 -15.88 -9.92
N ARG A 23 -25.90 -15.04 -10.04
CA ARG A 23 -25.92 -13.64 -9.57
C ARG A 23 -26.38 -13.48 -8.12
N THR A 24 -26.84 -14.54 -7.46
CA THR A 24 -27.26 -14.50 -6.05
C THR A 24 -26.10 -14.81 -5.10
N VAL A 25 -25.86 -13.91 -4.14
CA VAL A 25 -24.89 -14.07 -3.05
C VAL A 25 -25.62 -14.54 -1.79
N ARG A 26 -25.26 -15.72 -1.29
CA ARG A 26 -25.75 -16.27 -0.01
C ARG A 26 -24.91 -15.76 1.15
N TRP A 27 -25.39 -14.71 1.81
CA TRP A 27 -24.74 -14.12 2.97
C TRP A 27 -24.99 -14.94 4.23
N CYS A 28 -23.93 -15.39 4.90
CA CYS A 28 -24.05 -16.14 6.14
C CYS A 28 -24.18 -15.19 7.34
N THR A 29 -25.08 -15.52 8.26
CA THR A 29 -25.38 -14.76 9.48
C THR A 29 -25.24 -15.65 10.71
N ILE A 30 -24.78 -15.10 11.83
CA ILE A 30 -24.45 -15.88 13.05
C ILE A 30 -25.49 -15.74 14.17
N SER A 31 -26.50 -14.89 13.98
CA SER A 31 -27.52 -14.61 15.00
C SER A 31 -28.87 -14.25 14.40
N THR A 32 -29.91 -14.25 15.22
CA THR A 32 -31.24 -13.78 14.80
C THR A 32 -31.23 -12.30 14.42
N HIS A 33 -30.48 -11.47 15.15
CA HIS A 33 -30.35 -10.04 14.85
C HIS A 33 -29.68 -9.79 13.50
N GLU A 34 -28.63 -10.54 13.18
CA GLU A 34 -28.00 -10.46 11.86
C GLU A 34 -28.91 -10.97 10.74
N ALA A 35 -29.62 -12.07 10.97
CA ALA A 35 -30.57 -12.59 9.98
C ALA A 35 -31.67 -11.57 9.66
N ASN A 36 -32.16 -10.83 10.67
CA ASN A 36 -33.12 -9.75 10.47
C ASN A 36 -32.52 -8.59 9.67
N LYS A 37 -31.31 -8.12 10.02
CA LYS A 37 -30.62 -7.07 9.25
C LYS A 37 -30.34 -7.51 7.81
N CYS A 38 -29.96 -8.77 7.60
CA CYS A 38 -29.73 -9.34 6.27
C CYS A 38 -31.02 -9.41 5.45
N ALA A 39 -32.16 -9.75 6.07
CA ALA A 39 -33.45 -9.71 5.39
C ALA A 39 -33.78 -8.28 4.94
N SER A 40 -33.61 -7.29 5.80
CA SER A 40 -33.76 -5.87 5.42
C SER A 40 -32.78 -5.47 4.31
N PHE A 41 -31.53 -5.94 4.36
CA PHE A 41 -30.53 -5.68 3.32
C PHE A 41 -31.00 -6.22 1.97
N ARG A 42 -31.46 -7.48 1.92
CA ARG A 42 -32.02 -8.11 0.73
C ARG A 42 -33.17 -7.29 0.13
N GLU A 43 -34.15 -6.92 0.94
CA GLU A 43 -35.32 -6.18 0.45
C GLU A 43 -34.95 -4.81 -0.12
N ASN A 44 -33.97 -4.12 0.45
CA ASN A 44 -33.53 -2.82 -0.06
C ASN A 44 -32.66 -2.94 -1.31
N VAL A 45 -31.80 -3.96 -1.41
CA VAL A 45 -31.03 -4.23 -2.63
C VAL A 45 -31.94 -4.53 -3.81
N LEU A 46 -33.02 -5.30 -3.60
CA LEU A 46 -34.03 -5.59 -4.63
C LEU A 46 -34.73 -4.34 -5.17
N ARG A 47 -34.79 -3.24 -4.41
CA ARG A 47 -35.41 -1.99 -4.84
C ARG A 47 -34.51 -1.13 -5.72
N ILE A 48 -33.19 -1.27 -5.60
CA ILE A 48 -32.22 -0.45 -6.34
C ILE A 48 -31.67 -1.16 -7.59
N LEU A 49 -31.73 -2.50 -7.64
CA LEU A 49 -31.18 -3.29 -8.73
C LEU A 49 -32.28 -4.11 -9.40
N GLU A 50 -32.77 -3.65 -10.55
CA GLU A 50 -33.77 -4.38 -11.36
C GLU A 50 -33.20 -5.67 -11.99
N SER A 51 -31.90 -5.68 -12.32
CA SER A 51 -31.18 -6.80 -12.95
C SER A 51 -29.72 -6.91 -12.47
N GLY A 52 -29.50 -6.82 -11.16
CA GLY A 52 -28.17 -6.84 -10.53
C GLY A 52 -27.93 -8.02 -9.57
N PRO A 53 -26.81 -8.05 -8.84
CA PRO A 53 -26.56 -9.09 -7.84
C PRO A 53 -27.60 -9.08 -6.72
N PHE A 54 -28.09 -10.28 -6.36
CA PHE A 54 -29.11 -10.47 -5.32
C PHE A 54 -28.49 -10.98 -4.02
N VAL A 55 -29.17 -10.74 -2.90
CA VAL A 55 -28.76 -11.26 -1.58
C VAL A 55 -29.75 -12.30 -1.10
N SER A 56 -29.24 -13.40 -0.54
CA SER A 56 -30.03 -14.33 0.26
C SER A 56 -29.32 -14.56 1.59
N CYS A 57 -30.07 -14.89 2.64
CA CYS A 57 -29.54 -14.96 4.00
C CYS A 57 -29.52 -16.41 4.49
N VAL A 58 -28.36 -16.90 4.90
CA VAL A 58 -28.17 -18.23 5.49
C VAL A 58 -27.86 -18.06 6.97
N LYS A 59 -28.75 -18.56 7.84
CA LYS A 59 -28.57 -18.46 9.29
C LYS A 59 -27.79 -19.66 9.83
N LYS A 60 -26.73 -19.36 10.59
CA LYS A 60 -25.94 -20.30 11.39
C LYS A 60 -25.80 -19.74 12.81
N THR A 61 -25.03 -20.41 13.65
CA THR A 61 -24.89 -20.12 15.09
C THR A 61 -23.53 -19.52 15.48
N SER A 62 -22.54 -19.58 14.59
CA SER A 62 -21.20 -19.06 14.83
C SER A 62 -20.48 -18.73 13.53
N HIS A 63 -19.41 -17.93 13.61
CA HIS A 63 -18.54 -17.67 12.48
C HIS A 63 -17.89 -18.95 11.93
N MET A 64 -17.55 -19.92 12.80
CA MET A 64 -16.98 -21.21 12.37
C MET A 64 -17.98 -22.04 11.57
N ASP A 65 -19.26 -22.00 11.93
CA ASP A 65 -20.32 -22.66 11.16
C ASP A 65 -20.52 -21.98 9.80
N CYS A 66 -20.38 -20.65 9.73
CA CYS A 66 -20.38 -19.92 8.47
C CYS A 66 -19.18 -20.26 7.59
N ILE A 67 -17.97 -20.35 8.16
CA ILE A 67 -16.76 -20.78 7.43
C ILE A 67 -16.97 -22.17 6.81
N LYS A 68 -17.47 -23.13 7.61
CA LYS A 68 -17.81 -24.48 7.12
C LYS A 68 -18.90 -24.45 6.05
N ALA A 69 -19.96 -23.66 6.24
CA ALA A 69 -21.03 -23.53 5.27
C ALA A 69 -20.54 -22.96 3.93
N ILE A 70 -19.62 -21.99 3.95
CA ILE A 70 -19.01 -21.46 2.72
C ILE A 70 -18.13 -22.52 2.06
N SER A 71 -17.30 -23.23 2.84
CA SER A 71 -16.48 -24.33 2.34
C SER A 71 -17.32 -25.44 1.69
N ASN A 72 -18.47 -25.76 2.28
CA ASN A 72 -19.42 -26.78 1.80
C ASN A 72 -20.34 -26.30 0.68
N ASN A 73 -20.15 -25.07 0.19
CA ASN A 73 -21.01 -24.47 -0.83
C ASN A 73 -22.48 -24.33 -0.40
N GLU A 74 -22.76 -24.15 0.90
CA GLU A 74 -24.08 -23.83 1.47
C GLU A 74 -24.30 -22.31 1.60
N ALA A 75 -23.23 -21.53 1.75
CA ALA A 75 -23.20 -20.07 1.75
C ALA A 75 -22.08 -19.55 0.83
N ASP A 76 -22.02 -18.25 0.56
CA ASP A 76 -21.02 -17.65 -0.34
C ASP A 76 -20.08 -16.68 0.36
N ALA A 77 -20.56 -15.91 1.34
CA ALA A 77 -19.79 -14.87 1.99
C ALA A 77 -20.13 -14.70 3.48
N VAL A 78 -19.14 -14.29 4.26
CA VAL A 78 -19.28 -13.83 5.66
C VAL A 78 -18.16 -12.84 5.98
N THR A 79 -18.44 -11.83 6.80
CA THR A 79 -17.42 -10.91 7.31
C THR A 79 -16.72 -11.51 8.52
N LEU A 80 -15.39 -11.51 8.53
CA LEU A 80 -14.57 -12.09 9.59
C LEU A 80 -13.53 -11.10 10.13
N ASP A 81 -13.27 -11.19 11.43
CA ASP A 81 -12.10 -10.61 12.06
C ASP A 81 -10.79 -11.27 11.55
N GLY A 82 -9.67 -10.55 11.54
CA GLY A 82 -8.39 -11.06 11.04
C GLY A 82 -7.94 -12.40 11.63
N GLY A 83 -8.23 -12.68 12.90
CA GLY A 83 -7.94 -13.97 13.51
C GLY A 83 -8.77 -15.11 12.93
N LEU A 84 -10.02 -14.85 12.54
CA LEU A 84 -10.90 -15.82 11.89
C LEU A 84 -10.64 -15.91 10.38
N VAL A 85 -10.11 -14.85 9.75
CA VAL A 85 -9.61 -14.91 8.37
C VAL A 85 -8.47 -15.92 8.26
N TYR A 86 -7.59 -16.00 9.28
CA TYR A 86 -6.56 -17.02 9.36
C TYR A 86 -7.17 -18.44 9.38
N GLU A 87 -8.10 -18.72 10.31
CA GLU A 87 -8.76 -20.03 10.42
C GLU A 87 -9.56 -20.40 9.14
N ALA A 88 -10.18 -19.42 8.49
CA ALA A 88 -10.89 -19.60 7.23
C ALA A 88 -9.96 -19.96 6.06
N GLY A 89 -8.72 -19.47 6.08
CA GLY A 89 -7.71 -19.74 5.06
C GLY A 89 -7.08 -21.12 5.14
N LEU A 90 -7.04 -21.71 6.35
CA LEU A 90 -6.45 -23.02 6.57
C LEU A 90 -7.24 -24.15 5.89
N LYS A 91 -6.53 -25.24 5.56
CA LYS A 91 -7.16 -26.49 5.12
C LYS A 91 -7.99 -27.09 6.27
N PRO A 92 -9.20 -27.63 6.00
CA PRO A 92 -9.81 -27.86 4.69
C PRO A 92 -10.67 -26.69 4.14
N ASN A 93 -10.79 -25.56 4.85
CA ASN A 93 -11.72 -24.48 4.49
C ASN A 93 -11.30 -23.74 3.19
N ASN A 94 -10.01 -23.47 3.00
CA ASN A 94 -9.43 -22.86 1.80
C ASN A 94 -10.16 -21.59 1.31
N LEU A 95 -10.62 -20.75 2.24
CA LEU A 95 -11.26 -19.46 1.92
C LEU A 95 -10.20 -18.37 1.76
N LYS A 96 -10.56 -17.30 1.06
CA LYS A 96 -9.71 -16.11 0.90
C LYS A 96 -10.50 -14.84 1.17
N PRO A 97 -9.85 -13.79 1.71
CA PRO A 97 -10.51 -12.50 1.85
C PRO A 97 -10.67 -11.84 0.46
N VAL A 98 -11.87 -11.34 0.17
CA VAL A 98 -12.21 -10.74 -1.15
C VAL A 98 -12.59 -9.27 -1.07
N VAL A 99 -13.06 -8.81 0.10
CA VAL A 99 -13.41 -7.40 0.35
C VAL A 99 -12.99 -7.03 1.77
N ALA A 100 -12.30 -5.91 1.95
CA ALA A 100 -11.89 -5.41 3.26
C ALA A 100 -12.80 -4.25 3.69
N GLU A 101 -13.16 -4.19 4.97
CA GLU A 101 -13.72 -2.97 5.55
C GLU A 101 -12.62 -1.91 5.66
N PHE A 102 -12.94 -0.65 5.37
CA PHE A 102 -12.05 0.46 5.69
C PHE A 102 -12.66 1.39 6.74
N HIS A 103 -11.78 2.06 7.46
CA HIS A 103 -12.07 3.06 8.48
C HIS A 103 -11.45 4.41 8.06
N GLY A 104 -11.96 5.51 8.60
CA GLY A 104 -11.51 6.86 8.27
C GLY A 104 -12.23 7.42 7.05
N THR A 105 -11.61 8.39 6.37
CA THR A 105 -12.26 9.08 5.25
C THR A 105 -12.07 8.31 3.93
N LYS A 106 -12.99 8.49 2.98
CA LYS A 106 -12.87 7.90 1.63
C LYS A 106 -11.58 8.31 0.90
N ASP A 107 -11.03 9.48 1.22
CA ASP A 107 -9.79 9.99 0.65
C ASP A 107 -8.54 9.39 1.32
N ASN A 108 -8.65 8.88 2.55
CA ASN A 108 -7.55 8.23 3.27
C ASN A 108 -8.03 6.95 3.99
N PRO A 109 -8.49 5.93 3.24
CA PRO A 109 -9.08 4.75 3.81
C PRO A 109 -8.01 3.92 4.55
N GLN A 110 -8.28 3.61 5.81
CA GLN A 110 -7.45 2.75 6.64
C GLN A 110 -8.03 1.34 6.65
N THR A 111 -7.29 0.36 6.11
CA THR A 111 -7.65 -1.07 6.17
C THR A 111 -6.99 -1.78 7.37
N HIS A 112 -6.82 -1.04 8.46
CA HIS A 112 -6.26 -1.54 9.71
C HIS A 112 -6.88 -0.82 10.89
N TYR A 113 -6.72 -1.39 12.08
CA TYR A 113 -7.09 -0.76 13.34
C TYR A 113 -6.09 -1.12 14.43
N TYR A 114 -6.09 -0.34 15.52
CA TYR A 114 -5.23 -0.60 16.68
C TYR A 114 -5.95 -1.48 17.71
N ALA A 115 -5.29 -2.56 18.12
CA ALA A 115 -5.67 -3.36 19.28
C ALA A 115 -5.10 -2.73 20.56
N VAL A 116 -5.94 -2.49 21.56
CA VAL A 116 -5.58 -1.77 22.78
C VAL A 116 -6.09 -2.50 24.02
N ALA A 117 -5.46 -2.24 25.16
CA ALA A 117 -5.91 -2.68 26.48
C ALA A 117 -6.43 -1.46 27.26
N VAL A 118 -7.73 -1.43 27.54
CA VAL A 118 -8.41 -0.32 28.23
C VAL A 118 -8.58 -0.68 29.70
N VAL A 119 -8.32 0.27 30.59
CA VAL A 119 -8.52 0.16 32.05
C VAL A 119 -9.27 1.38 32.57
N LYS A 120 -9.83 1.28 33.77
CA LYS A 120 -10.34 2.45 34.49
C LYS A 120 -9.18 3.25 35.09
N LYS A 121 -9.31 4.58 35.08
CA LYS A 121 -8.29 5.53 35.51
C LYS A 121 -7.95 5.44 37.01
N ASP A 122 -8.88 4.97 37.83
CA ASP A 122 -8.73 4.80 39.28
C ASP A 122 -7.92 3.55 39.68
N THR A 123 -7.50 2.75 38.70
CA THR A 123 -6.60 1.61 38.93
C THR A 123 -5.14 2.03 38.74
N ASP A 124 -4.17 1.32 39.34
CA ASP A 124 -2.74 1.72 39.27
C ASP A 124 -1.80 0.71 38.59
N PHE A 125 -2.31 -0.40 38.06
CA PHE A 125 -1.48 -1.48 37.49
C PHE A 125 -1.08 -1.25 36.02
N LYS A 126 0.07 -1.81 35.63
CA LYS A 126 0.62 -1.74 34.26
C LYS A 126 0.37 -3.04 33.47
N LEU A 127 0.77 -3.05 32.20
CA LEU A 127 0.58 -4.21 31.31
C LEU A 127 1.25 -5.49 31.83
N ASN A 128 2.45 -5.37 32.41
CA ASN A 128 3.20 -6.47 33.03
C ASN A 128 2.69 -6.89 34.43
N GLU A 129 1.66 -6.22 34.96
CA GLU A 129 1.08 -6.46 36.30
C GLU A 129 -0.33 -7.06 36.21
N LEU A 130 -0.67 -7.62 35.04
CA LEU A 130 -1.99 -8.19 34.76
C LEU A 130 -2.24 -9.55 35.43
N ARG A 131 -1.21 -10.20 35.98
CA ARG A 131 -1.36 -11.49 36.68
C ARG A 131 -2.33 -11.34 37.85
N GLY A 132 -3.31 -12.23 37.92
CA GLY A 132 -4.34 -12.24 38.97
C GLY A 132 -5.42 -11.16 38.82
N LYS A 133 -5.35 -10.30 37.80
CA LYS A 133 -6.44 -9.37 37.47
C LYS A 133 -7.61 -10.09 36.78
N LYS A 134 -8.75 -9.42 36.70
CA LYS A 134 -9.94 -9.86 35.97
C LYS A 134 -9.94 -9.26 34.55
N SER A 135 -10.27 -10.05 33.54
CA SER A 135 -10.15 -9.61 32.14
C SER A 135 -11.43 -9.79 31.31
N CYS A 136 -11.67 -8.82 30.43
CA CYS A 136 -12.79 -8.79 29.49
C CYS A 136 -12.28 -8.90 28.05
N HIS A 137 -12.76 -9.89 27.31
CA HIS A 137 -12.28 -10.20 25.96
C HIS A 137 -13.42 -10.20 24.96
N THR A 138 -13.17 -9.76 23.72
CA THR A 138 -14.22 -9.72 22.68
C THR A 138 -14.73 -11.11 22.26
N GLY A 139 -13.93 -12.14 22.49
CA GLY A 139 -14.20 -13.52 22.11
C GLY A 139 -12.93 -14.28 21.72
N LEU A 140 -12.92 -15.59 21.94
CA LEU A 140 -11.81 -16.49 21.63
C LEU A 140 -11.43 -16.41 20.13
N GLY A 141 -10.14 -16.35 19.84
CA GLY A 141 -9.61 -16.33 18.46
C GLY A 141 -9.74 -14.99 17.72
N ARG A 142 -10.33 -13.95 18.32
CA ARG A 142 -10.39 -12.60 17.73
C ARG A 142 -9.07 -11.86 17.91
N SER A 143 -8.75 -10.98 16.96
CA SER A 143 -7.47 -10.27 16.88
C SER A 143 -7.19 -9.45 18.14
N ALA A 144 -7.97 -8.40 18.38
CA ALA A 144 -7.73 -7.51 19.52
C ALA A 144 -8.10 -8.12 20.88
N GLY A 145 -9.14 -8.95 20.92
CA GLY A 145 -9.65 -9.51 22.17
C GLY A 145 -8.93 -10.77 22.65
N TRP A 146 -8.18 -11.47 21.80
CA TRP A 146 -7.52 -12.73 22.20
C TRP A 146 -6.11 -12.86 21.63
N ASN A 147 -5.96 -12.90 20.30
CA ASN A 147 -4.68 -13.28 19.68
C ASN A 147 -3.55 -12.32 20.03
N ILE A 148 -3.78 -11.00 19.89
CA ILE A 148 -2.78 -9.98 20.22
C ILE A 148 -2.43 -9.97 21.71
N PRO A 149 -3.38 -9.88 22.67
CA PRO A 149 -3.02 -9.88 24.07
C PRO A 149 -2.37 -11.19 24.54
N MET A 150 -2.81 -12.35 24.03
CA MET A 150 -2.18 -13.63 24.39
C MET A 150 -0.77 -13.75 23.81
N GLY A 151 -0.54 -13.28 22.59
CA GLY A 151 0.80 -13.19 22.01
C GLY A 151 1.72 -12.27 22.82
N LYS A 152 1.20 -11.13 23.28
CA LYS A 152 1.96 -10.16 24.08
C LYS A 152 2.32 -10.70 25.47
N LEU A 153 1.39 -11.40 26.11
CA LEU A 153 1.56 -11.98 27.44
C LEU A 153 2.23 -13.36 27.43
N TYR A 154 2.51 -13.94 26.26
CA TYR A 154 2.90 -15.34 26.11
C TYR A 154 4.03 -15.79 27.05
N LYS A 155 5.06 -14.95 27.23
CA LYS A 155 6.21 -15.25 28.10
C LYS A 155 5.88 -15.20 29.60
N GLU A 156 4.82 -14.48 29.97
CA GLU A 156 4.35 -14.36 31.34
C GLU A 156 3.29 -15.43 31.67
N LEU A 157 2.68 -16.05 30.67
CA LEU A 157 1.71 -17.10 30.88
C LEU A 157 2.35 -18.35 31.52
N PRO A 158 1.69 -19.01 32.49
CA PRO A 158 2.18 -20.25 33.07
C PRO A 158 1.94 -21.43 32.11
N ASP A 159 2.99 -22.18 31.78
CA ASP A 159 2.96 -23.39 30.95
C ASP A 159 2.13 -23.26 29.64
N PRO A 160 2.38 -22.24 28.79
CA PRO A 160 1.57 -21.99 27.59
C PRO A 160 1.74 -23.04 26.49
N GLN A 161 2.69 -23.98 26.66
CA GLN A 161 3.00 -25.06 25.73
C GLN A 161 1.86 -26.10 25.64
N GLU A 162 1.14 -26.35 26.73
CA GLU A 162 0.06 -27.36 26.77
C GLU A 162 -1.25 -26.82 26.17
N SER A 163 -1.67 -25.62 26.61
CA SER A 163 -2.86 -24.94 26.10
C SER A 163 -2.82 -23.47 26.48
N ILE A 164 -2.91 -22.59 25.49
CA ILE A 164 -2.98 -21.14 25.71
C ILE A 164 -4.21 -20.75 26.54
N GLN A 165 -5.35 -21.44 26.36
CA GLN A 165 -6.56 -21.22 27.13
C GLN A 165 -6.36 -21.57 28.61
N ARG A 166 -5.73 -22.72 28.90
CA ARG A 166 -5.40 -23.13 30.28
C ARG A 166 -4.42 -22.16 30.93
N ALA A 167 -3.38 -21.79 30.20
CA ALA A 167 -2.38 -20.84 30.67
C ALA A 167 -3.02 -19.48 31.01
N ALA A 168 -3.89 -18.96 30.12
CA ALA A 168 -4.66 -17.74 30.38
C ALA A 168 -5.60 -17.89 31.59
N ALA A 169 -6.29 -19.03 31.74
CA ALA A 169 -7.18 -19.31 32.87
C ALA A 169 -6.44 -19.37 34.22
N ASN A 170 -5.14 -19.70 34.19
CA ASN A 170 -4.27 -19.71 35.37
C ASN A 170 -3.58 -18.36 35.61
N PHE A 171 -3.46 -17.54 34.57
CA PHE A 171 -2.86 -16.20 34.66
C PHE A 171 -3.82 -15.16 35.23
N PHE A 172 -5.06 -15.10 34.75
CA PHE A 172 -6.11 -14.19 35.26
C PHE A 172 -6.90 -14.85 36.41
N SER A 173 -7.42 -14.05 37.35
CA SER A 173 -8.24 -14.60 38.45
C SER A 173 -9.62 -15.06 37.99
N ALA A 174 -10.23 -14.31 37.07
CA ALA A 174 -11.46 -14.66 36.36
C ALA A 174 -11.53 -13.85 35.06
N SER A 175 -12.21 -14.37 34.04
CA SER A 175 -12.38 -13.66 32.77
C SER A 175 -13.80 -13.79 32.22
N CYS A 176 -14.14 -12.92 31.27
CA CYS A 176 -15.15 -13.24 30.26
C CYS A 176 -14.48 -13.34 28.89
N VAL A 177 -14.42 -14.55 28.36
CA VAL A 177 -13.91 -14.91 27.03
C VAL A 177 -15.02 -15.64 26.29
N PRO A 178 -15.93 -14.92 25.62
CA PRO A 178 -16.97 -15.54 24.81
C PRO A 178 -16.39 -16.55 23.81
N CYS A 179 -17.16 -17.58 23.46
CA CYS A 179 -16.73 -18.70 22.61
C CYS A 179 -15.75 -19.69 23.28
N ALA A 180 -15.29 -19.45 24.51
CA ALA A 180 -14.51 -20.44 25.24
C ALA A 180 -15.39 -21.60 25.71
N ASP A 181 -14.81 -22.81 25.77
CA ASP A 181 -15.49 -23.98 26.31
C ASP A 181 -15.60 -23.85 27.84
N GLN A 182 -16.82 -23.56 28.32
CA GLN A 182 -17.11 -23.42 29.74
C GLN A 182 -16.81 -24.69 30.54
N SER A 183 -16.94 -25.87 29.92
CA SER A 183 -16.71 -27.15 30.62
C SER A 183 -15.22 -27.38 30.87
N SER A 184 -14.38 -27.11 29.87
CA SER A 184 -12.93 -27.26 29.96
C SER A 184 -12.25 -26.08 30.66
N PHE A 185 -12.80 -24.86 30.54
CA PHE A 185 -12.18 -23.62 31.01
C PHE A 185 -13.17 -22.70 31.76
N PRO A 186 -13.72 -23.13 32.91
CA PRO A 186 -14.78 -22.40 33.62
C PRO A 186 -14.35 -20.98 34.05
N LYS A 187 -13.08 -20.78 34.41
CA LYS A 187 -12.53 -19.45 34.76
C LYS A 187 -12.58 -18.45 33.62
N LEU A 188 -12.48 -18.90 32.37
CA LEU A 188 -12.55 -18.02 31.20
C LEU A 188 -13.97 -17.51 30.93
N CYS A 189 -14.99 -18.22 31.43
CA CYS A 189 -16.40 -17.86 31.28
C CYS A 189 -17.02 -17.29 32.57
N GLN A 190 -16.24 -17.17 33.64
CA GLN A 190 -16.75 -16.88 34.98
C GLN A 190 -17.46 -15.52 35.06
N LEU A 191 -16.89 -14.49 34.43
CA LEU A 191 -17.41 -13.11 34.44
C LEU A 191 -18.47 -12.85 33.37
N CYS A 192 -18.71 -13.79 32.46
CA CYS A 192 -19.68 -13.60 31.39
C CYS A 192 -21.11 -13.50 31.93
N ALA A 193 -21.92 -12.64 31.30
CA ALA A 193 -23.21 -12.18 31.82
C ALA A 193 -24.43 -12.88 31.19
N GLY A 194 -24.23 -13.75 30.19
CA GLY A 194 -25.28 -14.55 29.59
C GLY A 194 -25.96 -15.48 30.60
N LYS A 195 -27.23 -15.83 30.34
CA LYS A 195 -28.06 -16.64 31.23
C LYS A 195 -28.19 -18.07 30.72
N GLY A 196 -28.17 -19.04 31.63
CA GLY A 196 -28.34 -20.46 31.27
C GLY A 196 -27.33 -20.92 30.23
N THR A 197 -27.81 -21.44 29.10
CA THR A 197 -26.99 -21.89 27.97
C THR A 197 -26.34 -20.76 27.17
N ASP A 198 -26.80 -19.51 27.33
CA ASP A 198 -26.23 -18.35 26.65
C ASP A 198 -25.03 -17.75 27.39
N LYS A 199 -24.70 -18.24 28.59
CA LYS A 199 -23.49 -17.82 29.31
C LYS A 199 -22.26 -18.17 28.48
N CYS A 200 -21.42 -17.16 28.20
CA CYS A 200 -20.20 -17.32 27.40
C CYS A 200 -20.45 -17.66 25.92
N ALA A 201 -21.68 -17.48 25.42
CA ALA A 201 -22.05 -17.79 24.03
C ALA A 201 -21.22 -16.99 23.02
N CYS A 202 -20.99 -17.58 21.84
CA CYS A 202 -20.25 -16.96 20.75
C CYS A 202 -21.14 -16.06 19.87
N SER A 203 -22.01 -15.28 20.49
CA SER A 203 -23.00 -14.42 19.81
C SER A 203 -23.48 -13.29 20.73
N ASN A 204 -24.30 -12.39 20.19
CA ASN A 204 -24.92 -11.29 20.94
C ASN A 204 -25.89 -11.74 22.05
N HIS A 205 -26.18 -13.03 22.21
CA HIS A 205 -26.91 -13.53 23.39
C HIS A 205 -26.07 -13.44 24.67
N GLU A 206 -24.74 -13.40 24.55
CA GLU A 206 -23.83 -13.04 25.63
C GLU A 206 -23.65 -11.50 25.65
N PRO A 207 -24.13 -10.78 26.69
CA PRO A 207 -24.06 -9.32 26.74
C PRO A 207 -22.63 -8.75 26.70
N TYR A 208 -21.63 -9.53 27.10
CA TYR A 208 -20.21 -9.15 27.04
C TYR A 208 -19.50 -9.60 25.76
N PHE A 209 -20.23 -10.08 24.75
CA PHE A 209 -19.68 -10.45 23.45
C PHE A 209 -19.31 -9.23 22.58
N GLY A 210 -18.22 -9.37 21.82
CA GLY A 210 -17.77 -8.35 20.87
C GLY A 210 -17.07 -7.16 21.51
N TYR A 211 -16.81 -6.12 20.71
CA TYR A 211 -16.07 -4.95 21.17
C TYR A 211 -16.83 -4.17 22.23
N SER A 212 -18.09 -3.81 21.95
CA SER A 212 -18.95 -3.12 22.92
C SER A 212 -19.22 -3.97 24.17
N GLY A 213 -19.41 -5.29 24.04
CA GLY A 213 -19.64 -6.16 25.19
C GLY A 213 -18.41 -6.27 26.10
N ALA A 214 -17.21 -6.43 25.54
CA ALA A 214 -15.99 -6.48 26.33
C ALA A 214 -15.72 -5.15 27.06
N PHE A 215 -16.01 -4.02 26.42
CA PHE A 215 -15.94 -2.72 27.10
C PHE A 215 -17.01 -2.57 28.18
N LYS A 216 -18.24 -3.04 27.93
CA LYS A 216 -19.33 -3.06 28.93
C LYS A 216 -18.95 -3.87 30.17
N CYS A 217 -18.28 -5.02 30.00
CA CYS A 217 -17.72 -5.82 31.10
C CYS A 217 -16.77 -5.02 32.00
N LEU A 218 -15.94 -4.16 31.42
CA LEU A 218 -15.09 -3.23 32.17
C LEU A 218 -15.91 -2.11 32.82
N MET A 219 -16.82 -1.48 32.07
CA MET A 219 -17.67 -0.38 32.57
C MET A 219 -18.42 -0.80 33.84
N GLU A 220 -19.07 -1.96 33.81
CA GLU A 220 -19.85 -2.52 34.92
C GLU A 220 -18.98 -3.05 36.08
N GLY A 221 -17.65 -3.01 35.94
CA GLY A 221 -16.70 -3.44 36.98
C GLY A 221 -16.61 -4.95 37.16
N ALA A 222 -17.10 -5.73 36.19
CA ALA A 222 -16.94 -7.19 36.20
C ALA A 222 -15.46 -7.58 36.01
N GLY A 223 -14.75 -6.88 35.13
CA GLY A 223 -13.31 -7.03 34.91
C GLY A 223 -12.51 -5.73 35.12
N ASP A 224 -11.19 -5.87 35.26
CA ASP A 224 -10.25 -4.78 35.53
C ASP A 224 -9.65 -4.21 34.22
N VAL A 225 -9.56 -5.05 33.18
CA VAL A 225 -9.02 -4.69 31.85
C VAL A 225 -9.92 -5.22 30.73
N ALA A 226 -10.13 -4.40 29.68
CA ALA A 226 -10.80 -4.83 28.45
C ALA A 226 -9.86 -4.76 27.25
N PHE A 227 -9.77 -5.87 26.51
CA PHE A 227 -9.00 -5.95 25.28
C PHE A 227 -9.90 -5.71 24.06
N VAL A 228 -9.76 -4.54 23.42
CA VAL A 228 -10.67 -4.03 22.39
C VAL A 228 -9.93 -3.26 21.28
N LYS A 229 -10.66 -2.67 20.33
CA LYS A 229 -10.08 -1.76 19.32
C LYS A 229 -10.06 -0.32 19.85
N HIS A 230 -9.16 0.52 19.34
CA HIS A 230 -9.05 1.93 19.75
C HIS A 230 -10.38 2.71 19.67
N SER A 231 -11.22 2.46 18.65
CA SER A 231 -12.48 3.19 18.50
C SER A 231 -13.54 2.82 19.55
N THR A 232 -13.39 1.71 20.27
CA THR A 232 -14.46 1.16 21.13
C THR A 232 -14.90 2.12 22.23
N VAL A 233 -13.98 2.84 22.86
CA VAL A 233 -14.32 3.82 23.90
C VAL A 233 -15.17 4.95 23.31
N PHE A 234 -14.77 5.46 22.14
CA PHE A 234 -15.48 6.52 21.42
C PHE A 234 -16.86 6.07 20.92
N ASP A 235 -16.97 4.83 20.44
CA ASP A 235 -18.20 4.24 19.91
C ASP A 235 -19.28 4.04 21.00
N ASN A 236 -18.87 3.88 22.27
CA ASN A 236 -19.77 3.60 23.40
C ASN A 236 -19.95 4.80 24.36
N LEU A 237 -19.01 5.75 24.37
CA LEU A 237 -19.08 6.97 25.19
C LEU A 237 -19.07 8.21 24.28
N PRO A 238 -20.26 8.70 23.85
CA PRO A 238 -20.35 9.88 22.99
C PRO A 238 -19.91 11.16 23.70
N ASN A 239 -20.05 11.23 25.03
CA ASN A 239 -19.62 12.37 25.84
C ASN A 239 -18.11 12.29 26.15
N PRO A 240 -17.31 13.31 25.77
CA PRO A 240 -15.87 13.34 26.03
C PRO A 240 -15.49 13.27 27.52
N GLU A 241 -16.30 13.80 28.43
CA GLU A 241 -15.97 13.79 29.86
C GLU A 241 -15.98 12.37 30.44
N ASP A 242 -16.90 11.51 29.98
CA ASP A 242 -16.98 10.12 30.44
C ASP A 242 -15.76 9.29 30.00
N ARG A 243 -15.10 9.69 28.90
CA ARG A 243 -13.90 9.03 28.36
C ARG A 243 -12.69 9.23 29.26
N LYS A 244 -12.62 10.35 30.00
CA LYS A 244 -11.51 10.66 30.91
C LYS A 244 -11.41 9.68 32.09
N ASN A 245 -12.45 8.88 32.33
CA ASN A 245 -12.45 7.83 33.35
C ASN A 245 -11.69 6.56 32.91
N TYR A 246 -11.16 6.53 31.69
CA TYR A 246 -10.47 5.39 31.11
C TYR A 246 -9.09 5.76 30.59
N GLU A 247 -8.19 4.79 30.60
CA GLU A 247 -6.80 4.91 30.12
C GLU A 247 -6.40 3.66 29.32
N LEU A 248 -5.30 3.77 28.58
CA LEU A 248 -4.71 2.66 27.83
C LEU A 248 -3.47 2.13 28.54
N LEU A 249 -3.30 0.81 28.58
CA LEU A 249 -2.03 0.19 28.98
C LEU A 249 -1.12 0.05 27.76
N CYS A 250 0.08 0.61 27.85
CA CYS A 250 1.02 0.68 26.74
C CYS A 250 2.05 -0.45 26.81
N GLY A 251 2.62 -0.80 25.64
CA GLY A 251 3.60 -1.88 25.52
C GLY A 251 4.94 -1.63 26.22
N ASP A 252 5.20 -0.38 26.61
CA ASP A 252 6.36 0.08 27.40
C ASP A 252 6.07 0.14 28.91
N ASN A 253 4.94 -0.44 29.35
CA ASN A 253 4.45 -0.42 30.73
C ASN A 253 4.15 0.99 31.26
N THR A 254 3.79 1.92 30.36
CA THR A 254 3.19 3.21 30.72
C THR A 254 1.67 3.18 30.56
N ARG A 255 1.02 4.28 30.94
CA ARG A 255 -0.39 4.53 30.68
C ARG A 255 -0.57 5.84 29.93
N LYS A 256 -1.51 5.89 29.00
CA LYS A 256 -1.83 7.10 28.23
C LYS A 256 -3.35 7.30 28.08
N SER A 257 -3.74 8.50 27.65
CA SER A 257 -5.14 8.80 27.32
C SER A 257 -5.64 7.84 26.23
N VAL A 258 -6.95 7.59 26.22
CA VAL A 258 -7.62 6.85 25.14
C VAL A 258 -7.49 7.54 23.77
N ASP A 259 -7.23 8.85 23.75
CA ASP A 259 -6.97 9.64 22.54
C ASP A 259 -5.57 9.37 21.94
N ASP A 260 -4.60 8.97 22.75
CA ASP A 260 -3.20 8.76 22.36
C ASP A 260 -2.94 7.33 21.86
N TYR A 261 -3.98 6.66 21.36
CA TYR A 261 -3.92 5.25 20.94
C TYR A 261 -2.89 4.99 19.82
N GLN A 262 -2.53 6.00 19.02
CA GLN A 262 -1.51 5.88 17.98
C GLN A 262 -0.09 5.74 18.56
N GLU A 263 0.12 6.15 19.80
CA GLU A 263 1.36 5.99 20.54
C GLU A 263 1.28 4.90 21.61
N CYS A 264 0.07 4.45 21.96
CA CYS A 264 -0.19 3.45 22.99
C CYS A 264 -1.15 2.36 22.48
N TYR A 265 -0.58 1.31 21.89
CA TYR A 265 -1.32 0.15 21.40
C TYR A 265 -0.52 -1.14 21.58
N LEU A 266 -1.21 -2.28 21.50
CA LEU A 266 -0.58 -3.60 21.59
C LEU A 266 -0.07 -4.07 20.22
N ALA A 267 -0.89 -3.90 19.18
CA ALA A 267 -0.52 -4.14 17.78
C ALA A 267 -1.43 -3.38 16.81
N MET A 268 -0.93 -3.11 15.61
CA MET A 268 -1.77 -2.79 14.46
C MET A 268 -2.25 -4.09 13.82
N VAL A 269 -3.54 -4.18 13.52
CA VAL A 269 -4.14 -5.38 12.95
C VAL A 269 -4.94 -5.04 11.69
N PRO A 270 -4.98 -5.93 10.69
CA PRO A 270 -5.76 -5.72 9.47
C PRO A 270 -7.25 -5.61 9.80
N SER A 271 -7.98 -4.85 8.99
CA SER A 271 -9.44 -4.73 9.08
C SER A 271 -10.15 -6.07 8.95
N HIS A 272 -11.42 -6.09 9.34
CA HIS A 272 -12.27 -7.24 9.05
C HIS A 272 -12.44 -7.38 7.54
N ALA A 273 -12.59 -8.62 7.08
CA ALA A 273 -12.70 -8.92 5.66
C ALA A 273 -13.86 -9.88 5.39
N VAL A 274 -14.57 -9.63 4.31
CA VAL A 274 -15.48 -10.58 3.69
C VAL A 274 -14.65 -11.68 3.05
N VAL A 275 -14.89 -12.92 3.45
CA VAL A 275 -14.22 -14.09 2.87
C VAL A 275 -15.14 -14.85 1.93
N ALA A 276 -14.55 -15.50 0.93
CA ALA A 276 -15.23 -16.37 -0.01
C ALA A 276 -14.33 -17.55 -0.40
N ARG A 277 -14.87 -18.54 -1.12
CA ARG A 277 -14.07 -19.68 -1.62
C ARG A 277 -12.97 -19.20 -2.57
N THR A 278 -11.80 -19.84 -2.52
CA THR A 278 -10.71 -19.54 -3.47
C THR A 278 -11.08 -19.89 -4.91
N VAL A 279 -11.85 -20.97 -5.12
CA VAL A 279 -12.34 -21.43 -6.43
C VAL A 279 -13.87 -21.33 -6.44
N GLY A 280 -14.44 -20.72 -7.48
CA GLY A 280 -15.90 -20.56 -7.59
C GLY A 280 -16.53 -19.72 -6.48
N GLY A 281 -15.77 -18.81 -5.87
CA GLY A 281 -16.21 -17.99 -4.73
C GLY A 281 -17.06 -16.77 -5.07
N LYS A 282 -17.41 -16.56 -6.34
CA LYS A 282 -18.22 -15.41 -6.81
C LYS A 282 -17.65 -14.03 -6.38
N GLU A 283 -16.32 -13.89 -6.32
CA GLU A 283 -15.65 -12.68 -5.82
C GLU A 283 -16.07 -11.39 -6.53
N ASP A 284 -16.29 -11.46 -7.85
CA ASP A 284 -16.73 -10.30 -8.64
C ASP A 284 -18.18 -9.91 -8.33
N VAL A 285 -19.07 -10.88 -8.13
CA VAL A 285 -20.48 -10.65 -7.77
C VAL A 285 -20.60 -10.11 -6.34
N ILE A 286 -19.79 -10.62 -5.40
CA ILE A 286 -19.70 -10.10 -4.03
C ILE A 286 -19.24 -8.64 -4.04
N TRP A 287 -18.21 -8.32 -4.83
CA TRP A 287 -17.73 -6.94 -4.95
C TRP A 287 -18.78 -6.02 -5.59
N GLU A 288 -19.41 -6.46 -6.68
CA GLU A 288 -20.47 -5.70 -7.36
C GLU A 288 -21.61 -5.37 -6.38
N LEU A 289 -22.09 -6.38 -5.64
CA LEU A 289 -23.12 -6.24 -4.62
C LEU A 289 -22.72 -5.20 -3.56
N LEU A 290 -21.53 -5.34 -2.97
CA LEU A 290 -21.09 -4.48 -1.87
C LEU A 290 -20.76 -3.07 -2.34
N ASN A 291 -20.25 -2.91 -3.57
CA ASN A 291 -19.98 -1.59 -4.15
C ASN A 291 -21.29 -0.82 -4.39
N HIS A 292 -22.32 -1.46 -4.93
CA HIS A 292 -23.64 -0.84 -5.04
C HIS A 292 -24.26 -0.56 -3.66
N ALA A 293 -24.18 -1.53 -2.74
CA ALA A 293 -24.72 -1.37 -1.39
C ALA A 293 -24.11 -0.17 -0.64
N GLN A 294 -22.79 0.04 -0.71
CA GLN A 294 -22.15 1.17 -0.03
C GLN A 294 -22.43 2.53 -0.70
N GLU A 295 -22.74 2.57 -1.99
CA GLU A 295 -23.07 3.80 -2.71
C GLU A 295 -24.47 4.33 -2.31
N HIS A 296 -25.41 3.41 -2.07
CA HIS A 296 -26.80 3.71 -1.73
C HIS A 296 -27.07 3.70 -0.21
N PHE A 297 -26.54 2.73 0.52
CA PHE A 297 -26.83 2.47 1.94
C PHE A 297 -25.62 2.67 2.87
N GLY A 298 -24.55 3.27 2.35
CA GLY A 298 -23.35 3.58 3.13
C GLY A 298 -23.58 4.67 4.18
N LYS A 299 -22.51 5.05 4.87
CA LYS A 299 -22.55 6.07 5.93
C LYS A 299 -23.10 7.41 5.41
N ASP A 300 -23.93 8.05 6.22
CA ASP A 300 -24.56 9.35 5.97
C ASP A 300 -25.48 9.39 4.73
N LYS A 301 -26.02 8.23 4.31
CA LYS A 301 -27.00 8.15 3.22
C LYS A 301 -28.45 8.27 3.74
N PRO A 302 -29.32 9.02 3.04
CA PRO A 302 -30.64 9.42 3.55
C PRO A 302 -31.73 8.33 3.47
N ASP A 303 -31.39 7.05 3.34
CA ASP A 303 -32.37 5.98 3.14
C ASP A 303 -32.78 5.23 4.43
N ASN A 304 -33.93 4.55 4.36
CA ASN A 304 -34.54 3.77 5.44
C ASN A 304 -33.70 2.56 5.93
N PHE A 305 -32.55 2.29 5.29
CA PHE A 305 -31.65 1.20 5.64
C PHE A 305 -30.19 1.71 5.65
N GLN A 306 -29.48 1.39 6.73
CA GLN A 306 -28.07 1.72 6.94
C GLN A 306 -27.24 0.44 6.94
N LEU A 307 -26.19 0.37 6.11
CA LEU A 307 -25.35 -0.81 6.01
C LEU A 307 -24.45 -0.98 7.25
N PHE A 308 -23.91 0.13 7.75
CA PHE A 308 -22.95 0.18 8.88
C PHE A 308 -23.59 0.65 10.18
N GLN A 309 -24.92 0.56 10.31
CA GLN A 309 -25.60 0.82 11.58
C GLN A 309 -26.78 -0.13 11.71
N SER A 310 -27.23 -0.42 12.93
CA SER A 310 -28.45 -1.19 13.13
C SER A 310 -29.19 -0.82 14.41
N PRO A 311 -30.53 -0.74 14.38
CA PRO A 311 -31.33 -0.62 15.60
C PRO A 311 -31.39 -1.93 16.39
N HIS A 312 -30.99 -3.06 15.80
CA HIS A 312 -31.11 -4.39 16.40
C HIS A 312 -29.89 -4.82 17.21
N GLY A 313 -28.82 -4.03 17.24
CA GLY A 313 -27.57 -4.36 17.92
C GLY A 313 -26.37 -3.70 17.27
N LYS A 314 -25.19 -4.00 17.80
CA LYS A 314 -23.90 -3.47 17.32
C LYS A 314 -23.21 -4.46 16.38
N ASP A 315 -22.47 -3.92 15.42
CA ASP A 315 -21.58 -4.66 14.51
C ASP A 315 -22.28 -5.86 13.81
N LEU A 316 -23.53 -5.67 13.37
CA LEU A 316 -24.32 -6.71 12.69
C LEU A 316 -23.97 -6.77 11.21
N LEU A 317 -23.54 -7.94 10.70
CA LEU A 317 -23.00 -8.19 9.34
C LEU A 317 -21.65 -7.52 9.06
N PHE A 318 -21.53 -6.25 9.41
CA PHE A 318 -20.36 -5.39 9.22
C PHE A 318 -20.14 -4.55 10.48
N LYS A 319 -18.92 -4.07 10.69
CA LYS A 319 -18.64 -3.17 11.81
C LYS A 319 -19.40 -1.86 11.66
N ASP A 320 -19.94 -1.36 12.77
CA ASP A 320 -20.66 -0.09 12.74
C ASP A 320 -19.72 1.11 12.50
N SER A 321 -18.45 0.92 12.84
CA SER A 321 -17.38 1.90 12.63
C SER A 321 -16.77 1.84 11.22
N ALA A 322 -17.29 1.00 10.31
CA ALA A 322 -16.79 0.95 8.94
C ALA A 322 -17.33 2.14 8.14
N ASP A 323 -16.47 2.72 7.30
CA ASP A 323 -16.81 3.85 6.43
C ASP A 323 -17.06 3.39 4.98
N GLY A 324 -16.79 2.12 4.68
CA GLY A 324 -17.05 1.48 3.40
C GLY A 324 -16.17 0.24 3.18
N PHE A 325 -16.08 -0.18 1.93
CA PHE A 325 -15.34 -1.36 1.49
C PHE A 325 -14.29 -1.06 0.42
N LEU A 326 -13.25 -1.89 0.39
CA LEU A 326 -12.26 -1.95 -0.68
C LEU A 326 -12.14 -3.37 -1.21
N LYS A 327 -12.13 -3.52 -2.54
CA LYS A 327 -11.89 -4.81 -3.19
C LYS A 327 -10.47 -5.28 -2.88
N ILE A 328 -10.34 -6.50 -2.38
CA ILE A 328 -9.04 -7.13 -2.16
C ILE A 328 -8.53 -7.66 -3.52
N PRO A 329 -7.25 -7.42 -3.88
CA PRO A 329 -6.71 -7.94 -5.13
C PRO A 329 -6.75 -9.47 -5.20
N SER A 330 -6.99 -10.02 -6.39
CA SER A 330 -7.15 -11.47 -6.59
C SER A 330 -5.93 -12.31 -6.19
N LYS A 331 -4.71 -11.73 -6.25
CA LYS A 331 -3.45 -12.37 -5.81
C LYS A 331 -3.21 -12.31 -4.29
N MET A 332 -4.00 -11.55 -3.55
CA MET A 332 -3.86 -11.43 -2.09
C MET A 332 -4.69 -12.52 -1.42
N ASP A 333 -4.01 -13.54 -0.94
CA ASP A 333 -4.61 -14.55 -0.06
C ASP A 333 -4.62 -14.10 1.40
N PHE A 334 -5.04 -14.99 2.30
CA PHE A 334 -5.15 -14.68 3.73
C PHE A 334 -3.78 -14.36 4.36
N GLU A 335 -2.69 -15.00 3.94
CA GLU A 335 -1.37 -14.77 4.53
C GLU A 335 -0.84 -13.38 4.15
N LEU A 336 -0.98 -13.01 2.87
CA LEU A 336 -0.63 -11.68 2.39
C LEU A 336 -1.52 -10.58 2.99
N TYR A 337 -2.81 -10.86 3.17
CA TYR A 337 -3.76 -9.92 3.78
C TYR A 337 -3.43 -9.66 5.26
N LEU A 338 -3.12 -10.73 6.01
CA LEU A 338 -2.82 -10.64 7.43
C LEU A 338 -1.40 -10.11 7.70
N GLY A 339 -0.47 -10.40 6.80
CA GLY A 339 0.94 -10.06 6.94
C GLY A 339 1.72 -11.08 7.75
N TYR A 340 3.00 -11.27 7.39
CA TYR A 340 3.90 -12.27 7.97
C TYR A 340 3.93 -12.24 9.50
N GLU A 341 4.18 -11.07 10.09
CA GLU A 341 4.33 -10.94 11.54
C GLU A 341 3.09 -11.43 12.30
N TYR A 342 1.90 -11.09 11.81
CA TYR A 342 0.66 -11.51 12.45
C TYR A 342 0.38 -12.99 12.23
N VAL A 343 0.60 -13.51 11.01
CA VAL A 343 0.46 -14.94 10.70
C VAL A 343 1.41 -15.79 11.56
N THR A 344 2.68 -15.40 11.68
CA THR A 344 3.66 -16.10 12.51
C THR A 344 3.26 -16.04 13.99
N ALA A 345 2.73 -14.91 14.47
CA ALA A 345 2.20 -14.83 15.83
C ALA A 345 1.02 -15.81 16.07
N LEU A 346 0.10 -15.93 15.11
CA LEU A 346 -1.02 -16.89 15.19
C LEU A 346 -0.55 -18.35 15.13
N GLN A 347 0.40 -18.67 14.24
CA GLN A 347 1.01 -20.00 14.14
C GLN A 347 1.69 -20.38 15.46
N ASN A 348 2.48 -19.48 16.03
CA ASN A 348 3.16 -19.71 17.31
C ASN A 348 2.17 -19.97 18.45
N LEU A 349 1.06 -19.22 18.51
CA LEU A 349 0.01 -19.46 19.50
C LEU A 349 -0.70 -20.80 19.31
N ARG A 350 -0.88 -21.25 18.07
CA ARG A 350 -1.55 -22.51 17.73
C ARG A 350 -0.67 -23.74 17.94
N GLU A 351 0.60 -23.65 17.56
CA GLU A 351 1.61 -24.70 17.76
C GLU A 351 2.20 -24.68 19.17
N SER A 352 1.72 -23.78 20.00
CA SER A 352 2.24 -23.47 21.33
C SER A 352 3.75 -23.22 21.34
N LYS A 353 4.35 -22.67 20.28
CA LYS A 353 5.80 -22.39 20.23
C LYS A 353 6.13 -21.03 20.87
N PRO A 354 7.26 -20.91 21.59
CA PRO A 354 7.74 -19.61 22.07
C PRO A 354 8.01 -18.67 20.89
N PRO A 355 7.64 -17.39 20.97
CA PRO A 355 7.89 -16.41 19.90
C PRO A 355 9.37 -16.24 19.48
N ASP A 356 10.31 -16.67 20.32
CA ASP A 356 11.77 -16.52 20.10
C ASP A 356 12.48 -17.82 19.66
N SER A 357 11.82 -18.97 19.55
CA SER A 357 12.50 -20.26 19.29
C SER A 357 13.09 -20.41 17.88
N SER A 358 12.93 -19.41 16.99
CA SER A 358 13.44 -19.42 15.61
C SER A 358 14.67 -18.54 15.39
N LYS A 359 15.20 -17.87 16.43
CA LYS A 359 16.26 -16.85 16.27
C LYS A 359 17.68 -17.40 16.18
N ASP A 360 17.94 -18.64 16.58
CA ASP A 360 19.33 -19.11 16.78
C ASP A 360 19.93 -19.91 15.60
N GLU A 361 19.14 -20.34 14.62
CA GLU A 361 19.68 -21.01 13.42
C GLU A 361 19.46 -20.14 12.18
N CYS A 362 20.51 -19.39 11.83
CA CYS A 362 20.51 -18.50 10.67
C CYS A 362 20.73 -19.31 9.37
N MET A 363 19.64 -19.92 8.91
CA MET A 363 19.50 -20.56 7.61
C MET A 363 18.73 -19.65 6.65
N VAL A 364 19.07 -19.69 5.36
CA VAL A 364 18.43 -18.88 4.30
C VAL A 364 17.73 -19.76 3.28
N LYS A 365 16.42 -19.60 3.13
CA LYS A 365 15.64 -20.20 2.05
C LYS A 365 15.70 -19.32 0.80
N TRP A 366 16.41 -19.77 -0.23
CA TRP A 366 16.55 -19.05 -1.50
C TRP A 366 15.40 -19.38 -2.46
N CYS A 367 14.76 -18.36 -3.04
CA CYS A 367 13.70 -18.58 -4.03
C CYS A 367 14.27 -18.61 -5.45
N ALA A 368 14.17 -19.77 -6.10
CA ALA A 368 14.59 -20.01 -7.48
C ALA A 368 13.41 -19.91 -8.46
N ILE A 369 13.63 -19.33 -9.63
CA ILE A 369 12.62 -19.17 -10.68
C ILE A 369 12.75 -20.29 -11.72
N GLY A 370 11.77 -21.20 -11.73
CA GLY A 370 11.71 -22.32 -12.65
C GLY A 370 12.77 -23.40 -12.41
N HIS A 371 12.76 -24.42 -13.26
CA HIS A 371 13.55 -25.64 -13.02
C HIS A 371 15.07 -25.42 -13.07
N GLN A 372 15.58 -24.60 -14.00
CA GLN A 372 17.02 -24.42 -14.17
C GLN A 372 17.67 -23.74 -12.97
N GLU A 373 17.05 -22.67 -12.46
CA GLU A 373 17.52 -22.01 -11.23
C GLU A 373 17.40 -22.95 -10.03
N ARG A 374 16.30 -23.72 -9.95
CA ARG A 374 16.11 -24.70 -8.89
C ARG A 374 17.26 -25.72 -8.86
N THR A 375 17.62 -26.29 -10.00
CA THR A 375 18.73 -27.25 -10.07
C THR A 375 20.07 -26.64 -9.62
N LYS A 376 20.35 -25.38 -10.00
CA LYS A 376 21.56 -24.68 -9.52
C LYS A 376 21.49 -24.42 -8.01
N CYS A 377 20.32 -24.05 -7.50
CA CYS A 377 20.09 -23.80 -6.08
C CYS A 377 20.27 -25.10 -5.27
N ASP A 378 19.72 -26.23 -5.71
CA ASP A 378 19.87 -27.52 -5.02
C ASP A 378 21.35 -27.94 -4.95
N ARG A 379 22.12 -27.70 -6.02
CA ARG A 379 23.57 -27.89 -5.98
C ARG A 379 24.21 -26.97 -4.95
N TRP A 380 23.87 -25.68 -4.94
CA TRP A 380 24.38 -24.74 -3.93
C TRP A 380 24.06 -25.18 -2.49
N SER A 381 22.82 -25.60 -2.23
CA SER A 381 22.35 -26.10 -0.94
C SER A 381 23.22 -27.26 -0.44
N GLY A 382 23.53 -28.24 -1.30
CA GLY A 382 24.41 -29.36 -0.97
C GLY A 382 25.84 -28.97 -0.59
N PHE A 383 26.39 -27.89 -1.16
CA PHE A 383 27.72 -27.37 -0.81
C PHE A 383 27.70 -26.38 0.36
N SER A 384 26.54 -25.81 0.70
CA SER A 384 26.43 -24.73 1.68
C SER A 384 26.65 -25.16 3.14
N GLY A 385 26.70 -26.47 3.42
CA GLY A 385 26.80 -27.01 4.78
C GLY A 385 25.55 -26.75 5.63
N GLY A 386 24.37 -26.75 5.00
CA GLY A 386 23.08 -26.49 5.67
C GLY A 386 22.73 -25.00 5.82
N ALA A 387 23.54 -24.08 5.28
CA ALA A 387 23.27 -22.65 5.35
C ALA A 387 22.19 -22.17 4.35
N ILE A 388 22.01 -22.90 3.24
CA ILE A 388 21.08 -22.57 2.16
C ILE A 388 20.10 -23.72 1.94
N GLU A 389 18.81 -23.38 1.89
CA GLU A 389 17.73 -24.22 1.40
C GLU A 389 17.09 -23.58 0.16
N CYS A 390 16.35 -24.36 -0.63
CA CYS A 390 15.78 -23.89 -1.88
C CYS A 390 14.25 -24.00 -1.90
N GLU A 391 13.63 -22.93 -2.37
CA GLU A 391 12.22 -22.82 -2.74
C GLU A 391 12.13 -22.56 -4.24
N THR A 392 10.98 -22.87 -4.85
CA THR A 392 10.77 -22.67 -6.29
C THR A 392 9.47 -21.93 -6.56
N ALA A 393 9.48 -21.03 -7.54
CA ALA A 393 8.28 -20.43 -8.11
C ALA A 393 8.37 -20.37 -9.64
N GLU A 394 7.24 -20.12 -10.32
CA GLU A 394 7.22 -20.06 -11.79
C GLU A 394 7.65 -18.69 -12.34
N ASN A 395 7.56 -17.65 -11.52
CA ASN A 395 7.93 -16.27 -11.88
C ASN A 395 8.39 -15.45 -10.67
N THR A 396 8.96 -14.27 -10.95
CA THR A 396 9.53 -13.38 -9.94
C THR A 396 8.50 -12.86 -8.94
N GLU A 397 7.28 -12.54 -9.37
CA GLU A 397 6.24 -12.02 -8.46
C GLU A 397 5.81 -13.07 -7.43
N GLU A 398 5.71 -14.33 -7.83
CA GLU A 398 5.45 -15.45 -6.92
C GLU A 398 6.58 -15.66 -5.92
N CYS A 399 7.84 -15.54 -6.34
CA CYS A 399 8.96 -15.57 -5.39
C CYS A 399 8.90 -14.41 -4.40
N ILE A 400 8.57 -13.18 -4.85
CA ILE A 400 8.35 -12.04 -3.94
C ILE A 400 7.23 -12.35 -2.95
N ALA A 401 6.11 -12.94 -3.41
CA ALA A 401 5.02 -13.35 -2.54
C ALA A 401 5.45 -14.40 -1.51
N LYS A 402 6.19 -15.44 -1.92
CA LYS A 402 6.77 -16.45 -1.01
C LYS A 402 7.68 -15.82 0.04
N ILE A 403 8.50 -14.84 -0.34
CA ILE A 403 9.33 -14.09 0.62
C ILE A 403 8.46 -13.26 1.57
N MET A 404 7.43 -12.59 1.07
CA MET A 404 6.50 -11.82 1.91
C MET A 404 5.72 -12.69 2.91
N LYS A 405 5.53 -13.98 2.60
CA LYS A 405 4.82 -14.94 3.45
C LYS A 405 5.70 -15.71 4.44
N GLY A 406 7.02 -15.67 4.28
CA GLY A 406 7.91 -16.50 5.09
C GLY A 406 8.21 -17.89 4.53
N GLU A 407 7.69 -18.23 3.36
CA GLU A 407 8.00 -19.50 2.69
C GLU A 407 9.43 -19.51 2.15
N ALA A 408 9.91 -18.36 1.65
CA ALA A 408 11.29 -18.11 1.24
C ALA A 408 11.85 -16.89 1.99
N ASP A 409 13.16 -16.66 1.92
CA ASP A 409 13.85 -15.57 2.64
C ASP A 409 14.55 -14.58 1.73
N ALA A 410 15.09 -15.03 0.58
CA ALA A 410 15.87 -14.16 -0.29
C ALA A 410 15.85 -14.57 -1.77
N MET A 411 16.11 -13.60 -2.63
CA MET A 411 16.43 -13.78 -4.06
C MET A 411 17.16 -12.54 -4.60
N SER A 412 17.90 -12.67 -5.71
CA SER A 412 18.44 -11.52 -6.45
C SER A 412 17.42 -10.95 -7.42
N LEU A 413 17.26 -9.63 -7.47
CA LEU A 413 16.28 -8.93 -8.30
C LEU A 413 16.92 -7.84 -9.16
N ASP A 414 16.42 -7.71 -10.40
CA ASP A 414 16.58 -6.52 -11.23
C ASP A 414 15.95 -5.29 -10.56
N GLY A 415 16.51 -4.09 -10.77
CA GLY A 415 16.02 -2.84 -10.17
C GLY A 415 14.52 -2.58 -10.33
N GLY A 416 13.91 -3.06 -11.42
CA GLY A 416 12.48 -2.95 -11.68
C GLY A 416 11.63 -3.80 -10.73
N TYR A 417 12.05 -5.05 -10.46
CA TYR A 417 11.41 -5.92 -9.47
C TYR A 417 11.80 -5.52 -8.04
N LEU A 418 12.98 -4.96 -7.83
CA LEU A 418 13.39 -4.42 -6.53
C LEU A 418 12.50 -3.25 -6.11
N TYR A 419 12.04 -2.42 -7.06
CA TYR A 419 11.02 -1.41 -6.81
C TYR A 419 9.69 -2.05 -6.34
N ILE A 420 9.27 -3.16 -6.96
CA ILE A 420 8.05 -3.90 -6.54
C ILE A 420 8.23 -4.48 -5.14
N ALA A 421 9.31 -5.22 -4.91
CA ALA A 421 9.68 -5.82 -3.63
C ALA A 421 9.73 -4.77 -2.50
N GLY A 422 10.37 -3.63 -2.77
CA GLY A 422 10.47 -2.51 -1.85
C GLY A 422 9.12 -1.91 -1.45
N LYS A 423 8.16 -1.90 -2.37
CA LYS A 423 6.80 -1.42 -2.12
C LYS A 423 5.95 -2.43 -1.36
N CYS A 424 6.25 -3.71 -1.50
CA CYS A 424 5.70 -4.77 -0.66
C CYS A 424 6.27 -4.73 0.78
N GLY A 425 7.42 -4.08 0.99
CA GLY A 425 8.06 -3.92 2.30
C GLY A 425 9.37 -4.68 2.47
N LEU A 426 9.84 -5.38 1.43
CA LEU A 426 11.17 -5.99 1.41
C LEU A 426 12.26 -4.92 1.35
N VAL A 427 13.45 -5.29 1.81
CA VAL A 427 14.62 -4.40 1.84
C VAL A 427 15.76 -4.98 1.01
N PRO A 428 16.53 -4.14 0.29
CA PRO A 428 17.76 -4.58 -0.35
C PRO A 428 18.82 -4.89 0.72
N VAL A 429 19.56 -5.98 0.51
CA VAL A 429 20.54 -6.53 1.46
C VAL A 429 21.96 -6.40 0.91
N LEU A 430 22.22 -6.98 -0.27
CA LEU A 430 23.51 -6.94 -0.96
C LEU A 430 23.30 -6.60 -2.44
N ALA A 431 24.22 -5.85 -3.05
CA ALA A 431 24.20 -5.50 -4.47
C ALA A 431 25.16 -6.38 -5.26
N GLU A 432 24.80 -6.81 -6.46
CA GLU A 432 25.74 -7.45 -7.38
C GLU A 432 26.68 -6.39 -7.98
N ASN A 433 28.00 -6.56 -7.85
CA ASN A 433 29.01 -5.74 -8.53
C ASN A 433 29.54 -6.46 -9.78
N TYR A 434 29.85 -5.71 -10.84
CA TYR A 434 30.16 -6.27 -12.16
C TYR A 434 31.51 -5.85 -12.74
N LYS A 435 32.04 -4.70 -12.32
CA LYS A 435 33.25 -4.05 -12.84
C LYS A 435 34.39 -4.01 -11.80
N THR A 436 34.07 -3.80 -10.53
CA THR A 436 35.06 -3.69 -9.46
C THR A 436 35.62 -5.07 -9.11
N GLU A 437 36.94 -5.23 -9.22
CA GLU A 437 37.64 -6.50 -8.90
C GLU A 437 38.67 -6.36 -7.78
N ASP A 438 38.89 -5.15 -7.28
CA ASP A 438 39.84 -4.90 -6.19
C ASP A 438 39.26 -5.29 -4.81
N GLY A 439 40.06 -5.13 -3.75
CA GLY A 439 39.65 -5.42 -2.38
C GLY A 439 38.44 -4.59 -1.89
N SER A 440 38.00 -3.58 -2.64
CA SER A 440 36.83 -2.77 -2.31
C SER A 440 35.51 -3.36 -2.81
N CYS A 441 35.55 -4.42 -3.65
CA CYS A 441 34.37 -4.99 -4.29
C CYS A 441 33.21 -5.24 -3.31
N LYS A 442 33.47 -5.84 -2.14
CA LYS A 442 32.42 -6.18 -1.15
C LYS A 442 31.93 -4.99 -0.31
N ASN A 443 32.66 -3.88 -0.34
CA ASN A 443 32.43 -2.75 0.56
C ASN A 443 31.65 -1.61 -0.10
N THR A 444 31.74 -1.47 -1.42
CA THR A 444 31.12 -0.35 -2.14
C THR A 444 30.31 -0.84 -3.33
N PRO A 445 28.98 -0.57 -3.36
CA PRO A 445 28.18 -0.87 -4.54
C PRO A 445 28.54 0.07 -5.70
N GLU A 446 28.58 -0.48 -6.91
CA GLU A 446 28.82 0.31 -8.12
C GLU A 446 27.66 1.27 -8.45
N LYS A 447 27.95 2.27 -9.30
CA LYS A 447 26.98 3.30 -9.71
C LYS A 447 25.80 2.76 -10.56
N GLY A 448 25.81 1.50 -10.97
CA GLY A 448 24.83 0.95 -11.92
C GLY A 448 25.40 0.62 -13.29
N TYR A 449 24.65 -0.17 -14.07
CA TYR A 449 24.96 -0.52 -15.46
C TYR A 449 24.22 0.39 -16.45
N LEU A 450 24.59 0.33 -17.73
CA LEU A 450 24.00 1.18 -18.77
C LEU A 450 22.91 0.43 -19.52
N ALA A 451 21.70 1.00 -19.59
CA ALA A 451 20.64 0.49 -20.46
C ALA A 451 20.80 1.09 -21.86
N VAL A 452 20.85 0.22 -22.87
CA VAL A 452 21.09 0.59 -24.27
C VAL A 452 20.02 0.00 -25.19
N ALA A 453 19.82 0.65 -26.33
CA ALA A 453 19.05 0.10 -27.45
C ALA A 453 20.03 -0.32 -28.54
N VAL A 454 20.11 -1.62 -28.82
CA VAL A 454 21.05 -2.22 -29.77
C VAL A 454 20.35 -2.51 -31.10
N VAL A 455 21.03 -2.21 -32.20
CA VAL A 455 20.57 -2.47 -33.57
C VAL A 455 21.69 -3.11 -34.40
N LYS A 456 21.33 -3.72 -35.53
CA LYS A 456 22.30 -4.23 -36.51
C LYS A 456 22.89 -3.07 -37.32
N THR A 457 24.18 -3.12 -37.65
CA THR A 457 24.83 -2.12 -38.52
C THR A 457 24.26 -2.13 -39.94
N SER A 458 23.75 -3.27 -40.41
CA SER A 458 23.09 -3.40 -41.71
C SER A 458 21.84 -2.53 -41.85
N ASP A 459 21.16 -2.21 -40.75
CA ASP A 459 19.90 -1.47 -40.75
C ASP A 459 20.13 0.03 -40.50
N ALA A 460 20.94 0.69 -41.35
CA ALA A 460 21.41 2.07 -41.16
C ALA A 460 20.30 3.12 -40.95
N ASN A 461 19.09 2.85 -41.46
CA ASN A 461 17.95 3.76 -41.37
C ASN A 461 17.30 3.82 -39.97
N ILE A 462 17.62 2.90 -39.05
CA ILE A 462 17.00 2.86 -37.72
C ILE A 462 17.73 3.79 -36.76
N ASN A 463 16.97 4.63 -36.05
CA ASN A 463 17.44 5.49 -34.97
C ASN A 463 16.36 5.65 -33.87
N TRP A 464 16.72 6.29 -32.75
CA TRP A 464 15.82 6.46 -31.60
C TRP A 464 14.49 7.17 -31.93
N ASN A 465 14.49 8.04 -32.93
CA ASN A 465 13.33 8.86 -33.28
C ASN A 465 12.37 8.16 -34.25
N ASN A 466 12.75 7.03 -34.87
CA ASN A 466 11.92 6.32 -35.85
C ASN A 466 11.64 4.84 -35.50
N LEU A 467 11.63 4.53 -34.20
CA LEU A 467 11.32 3.18 -33.69
C LEU A 467 9.85 2.76 -33.87
N LYS A 468 8.95 3.69 -34.19
CA LYS A 468 7.52 3.38 -34.39
C LYS A 468 7.34 2.39 -35.56
N GLY A 469 6.58 1.33 -35.32
CA GLY A 469 6.31 0.27 -36.29
C GLY A 469 7.47 -0.71 -36.50
N LYS A 470 8.59 -0.59 -35.79
CA LYS A 470 9.69 -1.56 -35.80
C LYS A 470 9.37 -2.78 -34.92
N LYS A 471 10.19 -3.82 -35.05
CA LYS A 471 10.15 -5.04 -34.25
C LYS A 471 11.06 -4.93 -33.04
N SER A 472 10.53 -5.08 -31.83
CA SER A 472 11.29 -4.89 -30.59
C SER A 472 11.54 -6.18 -29.79
N CYS A 473 12.71 -6.26 -29.18
CA CYS A 473 13.12 -7.36 -28.32
C CYS A 473 13.43 -6.83 -26.91
N HIS A 474 12.80 -7.43 -25.89
CA HIS A 474 12.86 -6.97 -24.51
C HIS A 474 13.26 -8.11 -23.59
N THR A 475 14.00 -7.82 -22.52
CA THR A 475 14.40 -8.84 -21.55
C THR A 475 13.20 -9.51 -20.86
N ALA A 476 12.24 -8.70 -20.44
CA ALA A 476 10.92 -9.05 -19.90
C ALA A 476 10.20 -7.74 -19.55
N VAL A 477 8.87 -7.80 -19.44
CA VAL A 477 8.07 -6.72 -18.85
C VAL A 477 8.60 -6.40 -17.45
N ASP A 478 8.52 -5.13 -17.05
CA ASP A 478 8.91 -4.63 -15.72
C ASP A 478 10.40 -4.67 -15.35
N ARG A 479 11.29 -5.14 -16.24
CA ARG A 479 12.75 -5.06 -16.04
C ARG A 479 13.33 -3.71 -16.44
N THR A 480 14.42 -3.31 -15.78
CA THR A 480 15.05 -2.00 -15.92
C THR A 480 15.43 -1.65 -17.36
N ALA A 481 16.35 -2.40 -17.96
CA ALA A 481 16.87 -2.08 -19.29
C ALA A 481 15.89 -2.47 -20.40
N GLY A 482 15.26 -3.63 -20.25
CA GLY A 482 14.39 -4.19 -21.27
C GLY A 482 13.02 -3.53 -21.37
N TRP A 483 12.52 -2.90 -20.31
CA TRP A 483 11.17 -2.35 -20.29
C TRP A 483 11.10 -0.96 -19.69
N ASN A 484 11.47 -0.80 -18.43
CA ASN A 484 11.12 0.41 -17.69
C ASN A 484 11.78 1.68 -18.23
N ILE A 485 13.07 1.61 -18.56
CA ILE A 485 13.80 2.74 -19.17
C ILE A 485 13.27 3.04 -20.58
N PRO A 486 13.27 2.08 -21.54
CA PRO A 486 12.85 2.40 -22.91
C PRO A 486 11.38 2.77 -23.00
N MET A 487 10.47 2.05 -22.33
CA MET A 487 9.04 2.36 -22.37
C MET A 487 8.76 3.68 -21.65
N GLY A 488 9.58 4.09 -20.68
CA GLY A 488 9.40 5.34 -19.94
C GLY A 488 9.74 6.54 -20.78
N LEU A 489 10.85 6.43 -21.52
CA LEU A 489 11.23 7.41 -22.52
C LEU A 489 10.20 7.48 -23.65
N LEU A 490 9.66 6.34 -24.12
CA LEU A 490 8.58 6.34 -25.11
C LEU A 490 7.29 6.97 -24.56
N TYR A 491 6.88 6.59 -23.34
CA TYR A 491 5.70 7.15 -22.67
C TYR A 491 5.77 8.67 -22.56
N SER A 492 6.94 9.21 -22.22
CA SER A 492 7.16 10.67 -22.18
C SER A 492 6.91 11.38 -23.52
N LYS A 493 7.05 10.66 -24.66
CA LYS A 493 6.79 11.18 -26.01
C LYS A 493 5.34 10.95 -26.46
N ILE A 494 4.78 9.76 -26.20
CA ILE A 494 3.46 9.37 -26.73
C ILE A 494 2.30 9.65 -25.76
N ASN A 495 2.60 9.83 -24.47
CA ASN A 495 1.66 10.05 -23.37
C ASN A 495 0.46 9.07 -23.35
N ASN A 496 0.73 7.80 -23.67
CA ASN A 496 -0.25 6.72 -23.73
C ASN A 496 0.40 5.38 -23.38
N CYS A 497 -0.38 4.46 -22.81
CA CYS A 497 0.06 3.16 -22.30
C CYS A 497 0.01 2.02 -23.32
N LYS A 498 -0.40 2.31 -24.56
CA LYS A 498 -0.56 1.33 -25.63
C LYS A 498 0.77 1.05 -26.35
N PHE A 499 1.72 0.47 -25.62
CA PHE A 499 3.05 0.13 -26.16
C PHE A 499 2.98 -0.93 -27.26
N ASP A 500 1.96 -1.77 -27.23
CA ASP A 500 1.63 -2.79 -28.22
C ASP A 500 1.14 -2.20 -29.56
N GLU A 501 0.66 -0.95 -29.57
CA GLU A 501 0.35 -0.20 -30.81
C GLU A 501 1.55 0.62 -31.32
N PHE A 502 2.62 0.76 -30.53
CA PHE A 502 3.82 1.52 -30.93
C PHE A 502 4.76 0.70 -31.81
N PHE A 503 5.05 -0.54 -31.41
CA PHE A 503 5.83 -1.50 -32.19
C PHE A 503 4.90 -2.38 -33.04
N SER A 504 5.36 -2.84 -34.21
CA SER A 504 4.52 -3.69 -35.07
C SER A 504 4.39 -5.12 -34.55
N ALA A 505 5.46 -5.62 -33.94
CA ALA A 505 5.53 -6.91 -33.26
C ALA A 505 6.71 -6.89 -32.28
N GLY A 506 6.67 -7.72 -31.25
CA GLY A 506 7.80 -7.82 -30.33
C GLY A 506 7.91 -9.18 -29.65
N CYS A 507 9.00 -9.34 -28.90
CA CYS A 507 9.05 -10.30 -27.81
C CYS A 507 9.36 -9.58 -26.50
N ALA A 508 8.33 -9.43 -25.67
CA ALA A 508 8.39 -8.91 -24.31
C ALA A 508 7.80 -9.95 -23.34
N PRO A 509 8.61 -10.90 -22.87
CA PRO A 509 8.15 -11.95 -21.94
C PRO A 509 7.42 -11.37 -20.73
N GLY A 510 6.24 -11.92 -20.41
CA GLY A 510 5.33 -11.41 -19.39
C GLY A 510 4.18 -10.54 -19.92
N SER A 511 4.18 -10.16 -21.20
CA SER A 511 3.03 -9.53 -21.86
C SER A 511 1.84 -10.49 -22.05
N PRO A 512 0.61 -9.99 -22.25
CA PRO A 512 -0.54 -10.83 -22.61
C PRO A 512 -0.26 -11.64 -23.88
N ARG A 513 -0.56 -12.94 -23.88
CA ARG A 513 -0.24 -13.85 -25.01
C ARG A 513 -0.84 -13.42 -26.36
N ASN A 514 -1.98 -12.73 -26.33
CA ASN A 514 -2.66 -12.22 -27.52
C ASN A 514 -2.15 -10.84 -27.99
N SER A 515 -1.17 -10.25 -27.30
CA SER A 515 -0.59 -8.96 -27.66
C SER A 515 0.44 -9.08 -28.78
N SER A 516 0.57 -8.04 -29.61
CA SER A 516 1.65 -7.91 -30.60
C SER A 516 3.05 -8.04 -29.96
N LEU A 517 3.18 -7.69 -28.67
CA LEU A 517 4.41 -7.80 -27.89
C LEU A 517 4.86 -9.24 -27.59
N CYS A 518 4.03 -10.26 -27.84
CA CYS A 518 4.42 -11.66 -27.74
C CYS A 518 4.64 -12.33 -29.11
N ALA A 519 4.38 -11.63 -30.22
CA ALA A 519 4.33 -12.22 -31.56
C ALA A 519 5.68 -12.78 -32.06
N LEU A 520 6.82 -12.28 -31.55
CA LEU A 520 8.14 -12.76 -31.94
C LEU A 520 8.71 -13.84 -31.02
N CYS A 521 8.12 -14.04 -29.83
CA CYS A 521 8.60 -15.00 -28.83
C CYS A 521 8.52 -16.45 -29.35
N ILE A 522 9.44 -17.32 -28.92
CA ILE A 522 9.64 -18.65 -29.54
C ILE A 522 9.55 -19.82 -28.57
N GLY A 523 9.24 -19.55 -27.29
CA GLY A 523 9.09 -20.56 -26.26
C GLY A 523 10.32 -21.46 -26.09
N SER A 524 10.07 -22.68 -25.62
CA SER A 524 11.09 -23.68 -25.33
C SER A 524 11.36 -24.58 -26.54
N GLU A 525 12.56 -25.16 -26.57
CA GLU A 525 12.91 -26.21 -27.55
C GLU A 525 12.25 -27.55 -27.22
N LYS A 526 11.95 -27.82 -25.94
CA LYS A 526 11.46 -29.12 -25.44
C LYS A 526 9.95 -29.15 -25.15
N GLY A 527 9.19 -28.14 -25.54
CA GLY A 527 7.74 -28.11 -25.30
C GLY A 527 7.01 -26.94 -25.97
N THR A 528 5.76 -27.19 -26.39
CA THR A 528 4.86 -26.20 -26.97
C THR A 528 4.15 -25.37 -25.89
N GLY A 529 3.70 -24.16 -26.20
CA GLY A 529 2.86 -23.36 -25.29
C GLY A 529 3.61 -22.60 -24.19
N LYS A 530 4.95 -22.48 -24.31
CA LYS A 530 5.82 -21.71 -23.40
C LYS A 530 6.26 -20.36 -23.99
N GLU A 531 5.61 -19.90 -25.05
CA GLU A 531 5.89 -18.61 -25.67
C GLU A 531 5.56 -17.47 -24.70
N CYS A 532 6.45 -16.47 -24.66
CA CYS A 532 6.29 -15.22 -23.93
C CYS A 532 6.21 -15.39 -22.39
N VAL A 533 6.58 -16.54 -21.84
CA VAL A 533 6.64 -16.74 -20.39
C VAL A 533 7.85 -16.00 -19.79
N PRO A 534 7.72 -15.31 -18.65
CA PRO A 534 8.79 -14.50 -18.08
C PRO A 534 9.80 -15.35 -17.27
N ASN A 535 10.31 -16.44 -17.86
CA ASN A 535 11.36 -17.29 -17.29
C ASN A 535 12.20 -17.96 -18.40
N SER A 536 13.25 -18.68 -18.01
CA SER A 536 14.22 -19.27 -18.96
C SER A 536 13.67 -20.36 -19.90
N ASN A 537 12.40 -20.75 -19.77
CA ASN A 537 11.75 -21.60 -20.77
C ASN A 537 11.54 -20.86 -22.09
N GLU A 538 11.37 -19.53 -22.07
CA GLU A 538 11.35 -18.70 -23.26
C GLU A 538 12.79 -18.40 -23.68
N ARG A 539 13.20 -18.86 -24.86
CA ARG A 539 14.59 -18.67 -25.34
C ARG A 539 14.95 -17.21 -25.61
N TYR A 540 13.97 -16.33 -25.78
CA TYR A 540 14.18 -14.88 -25.88
C TYR A 540 14.06 -14.13 -24.55
N TYR A 541 13.96 -14.83 -23.42
CA TYR A 541 13.94 -14.22 -22.10
C TYR A 541 15.33 -13.75 -21.62
N GLY A 542 15.33 -12.67 -20.85
CA GLY A 542 16.54 -12.11 -20.23
C GLY A 542 17.42 -11.32 -21.18
N TYR A 543 18.60 -10.90 -20.70
CA TYR A 543 19.52 -10.07 -21.48
C TYR A 543 19.97 -10.78 -22.76
N THR A 544 20.44 -12.01 -22.63
CA THR A 544 20.92 -12.78 -23.78
C THR A 544 19.80 -13.18 -24.74
N GLY A 545 18.63 -13.54 -24.22
CA GLY A 545 17.47 -13.86 -25.05
C GLY A 545 16.98 -12.68 -25.88
N ALA A 546 16.93 -11.48 -25.29
CA ALA A 546 16.57 -10.27 -26.03
C ALA A 546 17.57 -9.92 -27.14
N PHE A 547 18.88 -10.13 -26.89
CA PHE A 547 19.91 -9.96 -27.92
C PHE A 547 19.80 -11.03 -29.02
N ARG A 548 19.55 -12.30 -28.65
CA ARG A 548 19.26 -13.37 -29.60
C ARG A 548 18.05 -13.05 -30.48
N CYS A 549 16.98 -12.49 -29.89
CA CYS A 549 15.81 -12.02 -30.62
C CYS A 549 16.16 -10.96 -31.69
N LEU A 550 17.06 -10.02 -31.40
CA LEU A 550 17.55 -9.04 -32.39
C LEU A 550 18.31 -9.71 -33.53
N VAL A 551 19.15 -10.69 -33.21
CA VAL A 551 19.92 -11.45 -34.21
C VAL A 551 18.98 -12.19 -35.17
N GLU A 552 17.94 -12.84 -34.63
CA GLU A 552 17.10 -13.77 -35.39
C GLU A 552 15.83 -13.13 -36.02
N ARG A 553 15.19 -12.14 -35.38
CA ARG A 553 13.84 -11.67 -35.77
C ARG A 553 13.54 -10.18 -35.61
N GLY A 554 14.14 -9.52 -34.63
CA GLY A 554 13.87 -8.14 -34.26
C GLY A 554 14.71 -7.11 -35.01
N ASP A 555 14.32 -5.85 -34.86
CA ASP A 555 15.01 -4.68 -35.41
C ASP A 555 15.81 -3.95 -34.32
N VAL A 556 15.33 -3.97 -33.07
CA VAL A 556 15.98 -3.34 -31.90
C VAL A 556 15.88 -4.24 -30.66
N ALA A 557 16.96 -4.37 -29.90
CA ALA A 557 16.96 -5.00 -28.58
C ALA A 557 17.26 -4.00 -27.47
N PHE A 558 16.47 -4.05 -26.40
CA PHE A 558 16.69 -3.27 -25.18
C PHE A 558 17.37 -4.13 -24.12
N VAL A 559 18.67 -3.88 -23.89
CA VAL A 559 19.55 -4.69 -23.04
C VAL A 559 20.55 -3.81 -22.29
N LYS A 560 21.47 -4.43 -21.54
CA LYS A 560 22.63 -3.74 -20.96
C LYS A 560 23.76 -3.65 -21.99
N ASP A 561 24.65 -2.67 -21.85
CA ASP A 561 25.81 -2.43 -22.70
C ASP A 561 26.69 -3.68 -22.90
N GLN A 562 26.99 -4.40 -21.82
CA GLN A 562 27.88 -5.56 -21.86
C GLN A 562 27.30 -6.78 -22.59
N THR A 563 25.98 -6.83 -22.83
CA THR A 563 25.33 -8.00 -23.43
C THR A 563 25.86 -8.33 -24.82
N VAL A 564 26.18 -7.31 -25.63
CA VAL A 564 26.74 -7.54 -26.97
C VAL A 564 28.13 -8.15 -26.86
N ILE A 565 28.99 -7.58 -26.02
CA ILE A 565 30.38 -8.04 -25.82
C ILE A 565 30.40 -9.50 -25.33
N GLN A 566 29.51 -9.84 -24.40
CA GLN A 566 29.38 -11.18 -23.83
C GLN A 566 28.90 -12.24 -24.84
N ASN A 567 28.24 -11.83 -25.94
CA ASN A 567 27.63 -12.74 -26.91
C ASN A 567 28.24 -12.66 -28.32
N THR A 568 29.38 -12.00 -28.46
CA THR A 568 30.08 -11.83 -29.74
C THR A 568 31.56 -12.15 -29.59
N ASP A 569 32.31 -12.14 -30.69
CA ASP A 569 33.75 -12.35 -30.74
C ASP A 569 34.22 -13.69 -30.14
N GLY A 570 33.36 -14.71 -30.16
CA GLY A 570 33.66 -16.05 -29.59
C GLY A 570 33.43 -16.17 -28.08
N ASN A 571 32.92 -15.13 -27.41
CA ASN A 571 32.62 -15.18 -25.98
C ASN A 571 31.38 -16.04 -25.63
N ASN A 572 30.52 -16.32 -26.62
CA ASN A 572 29.42 -17.26 -26.50
C ASN A 572 29.51 -18.31 -27.62
N ASN A 573 29.72 -19.57 -27.24
CA ASN A 573 29.93 -20.70 -28.15
C ASN A 573 28.65 -21.36 -28.68
N GLU A 574 27.47 -20.87 -28.28
CA GLU A 574 26.21 -21.39 -28.79
C GLU A 574 26.08 -21.17 -30.32
N ALA A 575 25.36 -22.07 -30.99
CA ALA A 575 25.28 -22.11 -32.44
C ALA A 575 24.80 -20.78 -33.08
N TRP A 576 23.91 -20.03 -32.42
CA TRP A 576 23.41 -18.74 -32.91
C TRP A 576 24.37 -17.57 -32.69
N ALA A 577 25.35 -17.70 -31.77
CA ALA A 577 26.23 -16.61 -31.34
C ALA A 577 27.69 -16.77 -31.76
N LYS A 578 28.16 -18.00 -31.98
CA LYS A 578 29.58 -18.36 -32.18
C LYS A 578 30.32 -17.55 -33.25
N ASN A 579 29.62 -17.06 -34.27
CA ASN A 579 30.20 -16.34 -35.41
C ASN A 579 29.87 -14.83 -35.40
N LEU A 580 29.20 -14.34 -34.37
CA LEU A 580 28.83 -12.93 -34.29
C LEU A 580 30.06 -12.07 -33.96
N LYS A 581 30.15 -10.91 -34.60
CA LYS A 581 31.18 -9.91 -34.38
C LYS A 581 30.55 -8.67 -33.76
N LYS A 582 31.19 -8.06 -32.76
CA LYS A 582 30.62 -6.89 -32.07
C LYS A 582 30.46 -5.69 -33.01
N GLU A 583 31.30 -5.60 -34.04
CA GLU A 583 31.26 -4.55 -35.08
C GLU A 583 29.99 -4.61 -35.94
N ASN A 584 29.24 -5.72 -35.90
CA ASN A 584 27.97 -5.85 -36.60
C ASN A 584 26.81 -5.17 -35.86
N PHE A 585 27.07 -4.53 -34.72
CA PHE A 585 26.07 -3.93 -33.86
C PHE A 585 26.45 -2.52 -33.41
N GLU A 586 25.44 -1.68 -33.24
CA GLU A 586 25.55 -0.31 -32.74
C GLU A 586 24.51 -0.04 -31.67
N VAL A 587 24.76 1.00 -30.87
CA VAL A 587 23.80 1.53 -29.88
C VAL A 587 23.14 2.80 -30.39
N LEU A 588 21.85 2.95 -30.13
CA LEU A 588 21.08 4.15 -30.45
C LEU A 588 21.17 5.17 -29.32
N CYS A 589 21.53 6.40 -29.67
CA CYS A 589 21.59 7.51 -28.73
C CYS A 589 20.25 8.28 -28.72
N LYS A 590 19.93 8.91 -27.59
CA LYS A 590 18.66 9.65 -27.41
C LYS A 590 18.49 10.84 -28.37
N ASP A 591 19.59 11.39 -28.86
CA ASP A 591 19.63 12.47 -29.84
C ASP A 591 19.36 12.01 -31.29
N GLY A 592 19.23 10.69 -31.51
CA GLY A 592 19.02 10.08 -32.83
C GLY A 592 20.29 9.64 -33.54
N THR A 593 21.47 9.89 -32.96
CA THR A 593 22.74 9.36 -33.47
C THR A 593 22.93 7.88 -33.13
N ARG A 594 23.94 7.25 -33.74
CA ARG A 594 24.35 5.87 -33.51
C ARG A 594 25.82 5.86 -33.14
N LYS A 595 26.21 4.94 -32.26
CA LYS A 595 27.62 4.77 -31.88
C LYS A 595 27.99 3.29 -31.78
N PRO A 596 29.30 2.97 -31.89
CA PRO A 596 29.79 1.63 -31.61
C PRO A 596 29.42 1.19 -30.19
N VAL A 597 29.21 -0.12 -30.00
CA VAL A 597 28.85 -0.71 -28.70
C VAL A 597 29.88 -0.44 -27.59
N THR A 598 31.13 -0.14 -27.95
CA THR A 598 32.21 0.23 -27.02
C THR A 598 32.08 1.64 -26.45
N ASP A 599 31.30 2.54 -27.08
CA ASP A 599 31.10 3.93 -26.63
C ASP A 599 29.77 4.13 -25.89
N ALA A 600 29.26 3.07 -25.23
CA ALA A 600 27.98 3.09 -24.52
C ALA A 600 27.94 4.11 -23.37
N GLU A 601 29.06 4.41 -22.70
CA GLU A 601 29.11 5.45 -21.65
C GLU A 601 28.71 6.83 -22.20
N ASN A 602 29.03 7.14 -23.45
CA ASN A 602 28.60 8.38 -24.12
C ASN A 602 27.30 8.22 -24.93
N CYS A 603 26.76 7.00 -25.06
CA CYS A 603 25.55 6.72 -25.82
C CYS A 603 24.73 5.60 -25.17
N HIS A 604 23.84 5.99 -24.27
CA HIS A 604 22.90 5.10 -23.57
C HIS A 604 21.58 5.81 -23.28
N LEU A 605 20.56 5.03 -22.92
CA LEU A 605 19.23 5.55 -22.59
C LEU A 605 19.21 6.16 -21.19
N ALA A 606 19.62 5.36 -20.20
CA ALA A 606 19.80 5.77 -18.81
C ALA A 606 20.69 4.75 -18.07
N ARG A 607 21.17 5.13 -16.88
CA ARG A 607 21.85 4.21 -15.97
C ARG A 607 20.80 3.45 -15.14
N GLY A 608 20.89 2.13 -15.11
CA GLY A 608 20.07 1.25 -14.30
C GLY A 608 20.81 0.84 -13.01
N PRO A 609 20.13 0.79 -11.85
CA PRO A 609 20.77 0.31 -10.63
C PRO A 609 21.12 -1.16 -10.75
N ASN A 610 22.23 -1.59 -10.12
CA ASN A 610 22.64 -2.99 -10.14
C ASN A 610 21.56 -3.89 -9.53
N HIS A 611 21.56 -5.17 -9.93
CA HIS A 611 20.69 -6.14 -9.27
C HIS A 611 21.07 -6.22 -7.80
N ALA A 612 20.09 -6.53 -6.95
CA ALA A 612 20.34 -6.68 -5.53
C ALA A 612 19.52 -7.81 -4.93
N VAL A 613 20.11 -8.46 -3.95
CA VAL A 613 19.45 -9.42 -3.08
C VAL A 613 18.47 -8.67 -2.20
N VAL A 614 17.23 -9.13 -2.15
CA VAL A 614 16.21 -8.59 -1.24
C VAL A 614 15.81 -9.62 -0.19
N SER A 615 15.38 -9.15 0.97
CA SER A 615 14.83 -10.00 2.04
C SER A 615 13.81 -9.25 2.88
N ARG A 616 13.12 -9.95 3.79
CA ARG A 616 12.34 -9.31 4.85
C ARG A 616 13.28 -8.65 5.87
N LYS A 617 12.78 -7.63 6.56
CA LYS A 617 13.58 -6.84 7.51
C LYS A 617 14.16 -7.68 8.65
N ASP A 618 13.39 -8.64 9.16
CA ASP A 618 13.77 -9.57 10.22
C ASP A 618 14.88 -10.55 9.79
N LYS A 619 14.95 -10.90 8.50
CA LYS A 619 15.96 -11.82 7.95
C LYS A 619 17.16 -11.14 7.28
N ALA A 620 17.10 -9.83 7.01
CA ALA A 620 18.12 -9.10 6.25
C ALA A 620 19.56 -9.27 6.80
N THR A 621 19.76 -9.18 8.12
CA THR A 621 21.08 -9.36 8.75
C THR A 621 21.58 -10.80 8.62
N CYS A 622 20.68 -11.78 8.75
CA CYS A 622 21.01 -13.19 8.57
C CYS A 622 21.43 -13.49 7.12
N VAL A 623 20.64 -13.00 6.15
CA VAL A 623 20.93 -13.15 4.71
C VAL A 623 22.28 -12.53 4.36
N GLU A 624 22.57 -11.32 4.84
CA GLU A 624 23.86 -10.66 4.62
C GLU A 624 25.04 -11.48 5.16
N LYS A 625 24.93 -11.98 6.39
CA LYS A 625 25.98 -12.80 7.03
C LYS A 625 26.24 -14.08 6.23
N ILE A 626 25.18 -14.80 5.88
CA ILE A 626 25.29 -16.07 5.16
C ILE A 626 25.86 -15.86 3.75
N LEU A 627 25.34 -14.89 2.99
CA LEU A 627 25.81 -14.64 1.64
C LEU A 627 27.26 -14.15 1.58
N ASN A 628 27.72 -13.36 2.55
CA ASN A 628 29.13 -12.98 2.65
C ASN A 628 30.04 -14.20 2.80
N LYS A 629 29.68 -15.14 3.69
CA LYS A 629 30.41 -16.40 3.84
C LYS A 629 30.35 -17.23 2.55
N GLN A 630 29.16 -17.38 1.96
CA GLN A 630 28.98 -18.20 0.75
C GLN A 630 29.76 -17.65 -0.46
N GLN A 631 29.91 -16.33 -0.59
CA GLN A 631 30.74 -15.75 -1.67
C GLN A 631 32.25 -15.81 -1.36
N ASP A 632 32.67 -15.98 -0.11
CA ASP A 632 34.07 -16.26 0.23
C ASP A 632 34.45 -17.67 -0.25
N ASP A 633 33.56 -18.64 -0.01
CA ASP A 633 33.77 -20.05 -0.32
C ASP A 633 33.54 -20.38 -1.81
N PHE A 634 32.54 -19.75 -2.45
CA PHE A 634 32.06 -20.12 -3.79
C PHE A 634 32.01 -18.95 -4.79
N GLY A 635 32.63 -17.81 -4.45
CA GLY A 635 32.63 -16.61 -5.28
C GLY A 635 33.54 -16.69 -6.51
N LYS A 636 33.96 -15.52 -7.02
CA LYS A 636 34.71 -15.44 -8.29
C LYS A 636 36.13 -16.00 -8.23
N SER A 637 36.73 -16.10 -7.04
CA SER A 637 38.06 -16.68 -6.81
C SER A 637 38.12 -18.18 -7.10
N VAL A 638 36.98 -18.87 -7.12
CA VAL A 638 36.92 -20.31 -7.42
C VAL A 638 37.00 -20.53 -8.93
N THR A 639 38.07 -21.20 -9.38
CA THR A 639 38.32 -21.48 -10.80
C THR A 639 37.87 -22.87 -11.24
N ASP A 640 37.79 -23.84 -10.32
CA ASP A 640 37.32 -25.19 -10.61
C ASP A 640 35.84 -25.37 -10.19
N CYS A 641 34.95 -25.20 -11.16
CA CYS A 641 33.50 -25.34 -10.98
C CYS A 641 32.98 -26.76 -11.28
N THR A 642 33.85 -27.71 -11.66
CA THR A 642 33.45 -29.11 -11.90
C THR A 642 33.54 -29.92 -10.62
N SER A 643 34.61 -29.75 -9.84
CA SER A 643 34.75 -30.38 -8.53
C SER A 643 34.08 -29.59 -7.39
N ASN A 644 34.02 -28.25 -7.51
CA ASN A 644 33.37 -27.36 -6.54
C ASN A 644 32.12 -26.69 -7.11
N PHE A 645 31.47 -25.87 -6.28
CA PHE A 645 30.35 -25.02 -6.69
C PHE A 645 30.83 -23.58 -6.94
N CYS A 646 30.31 -22.96 -8.01
CA CYS A 646 30.58 -21.57 -8.38
C CYS A 646 29.28 -20.77 -8.38
N LEU A 647 29.19 -19.77 -7.51
CA LEU A 647 27.97 -19.01 -7.26
C LEU A 647 27.60 -18.12 -8.47
N PHE A 648 28.60 -17.45 -9.05
CA PHE A 648 28.43 -16.48 -10.14
C PHE A 648 28.73 -17.06 -11.54
N GLN A 649 28.62 -18.38 -11.71
CA GLN A 649 28.70 -19.03 -13.01
C GLN A 649 27.50 -19.95 -13.20
N SER A 650 27.06 -20.17 -14.44
CA SER A 650 25.96 -21.08 -14.73
C SER A 650 26.17 -21.84 -16.03
N ASN A 651 25.61 -23.06 -16.09
CA ASN A 651 25.62 -23.89 -17.31
C ASN A 651 24.68 -23.33 -18.39
N SER A 652 23.74 -22.48 -17.97
CA SER A 652 22.84 -21.69 -18.81
C SER A 652 23.28 -20.22 -18.68
N LYS A 653 22.33 -19.27 -18.61
CA LYS A 653 22.63 -17.84 -18.49
C LYS A 653 21.90 -17.21 -17.32
N ASP A 654 22.66 -16.49 -16.50
CA ASP A 654 22.19 -15.65 -15.39
C ASP A 654 21.28 -16.41 -14.40
N LEU A 655 21.62 -17.66 -14.04
CA LEU A 655 20.85 -18.45 -13.07
C LEU A 655 21.16 -18.01 -11.62
N LEU A 656 20.14 -17.61 -10.86
CA LEU A 656 20.17 -17.07 -9.48
C LEU A 656 20.81 -15.68 -9.36
N PHE A 657 21.98 -15.50 -9.98
CA PHE A 657 22.73 -14.26 -10.08
C PHE A 657 23.16 -14.07 -11.52
N ARG A 658 23.52 -12.84 -11.90
CA ARG A 658 24.16 -12.63 -13.20
C ARG A 658 25.54 -13.29 -13.25
N ASP A 659 25.89 -13.89 -14.39
CA ASP A 659 27.17 -14.59 -14.56
C ASP A 659 28.38 -13.63 -14.60
N ASP A 660 28.12 -12.34 -14.84
CA ASP A 660 29.15 -11.29 -14.80
C ASP A 660 29.33 -10.67 -13.40
N THR A 661 28.70 -11.23 -12.37
CA THR A 661 28.90 -10.82 -10.97
C THR A 661 30.32 -11.12 -10.51
N LYS A 662 30.99 -10.10 -9.96
CA LYS A 662 32.33 -10.18 -9.37
C LYS A 662 32.25 -10.47 -7.87
N CYS A 663 31.33 -9.82 -7.17
CA CYS A 663 31.03 -10.05 -5.76
C CYS A 663 29.64 -9.49 -5.41
N LEU A 664 29.20 -9.78 -4.18
CA LEU A 664 28.06 -9.13 -3.54
C LEU A 664 28.57 -8.06 -2.57
N ALA A 665 28.12 -6.82 -2.76
CA ALA A 665 28.56 -5.64 -2.02
C ALA A 665 27.55 -5.18 -0.97
N SER A 666 28.05 -4.71 0.16
CA SER A 666 27.25 -4.20 1.28
C SER A 666 26.53 -2.90 0.93
N ILE A 667 25.25 -2.79 1.32
CA ILE A 667 24.42 -1.61 1.06
C ILE A 667 24.25 -0.80 2.35
N ALA A 668 24.75 0.43 2.37
CA ALA A 668 24.72 1.29 3.56
C ALA A 668 23.29 1.67 4.00
N LYS A 669 22.44 2.09 3.05
CA LYS A 669 21.03 2.39 3.30
C LYS A 669 20.16 1.28 2.71
N LYS A 670 19.66 0.39 3.57
CA LYS A 670 18.84 -0.78 3.19
C LYS A 670 17.39 -0.41 2.86
N THR A 671 17.17 0.67 2.12
CA THR A 671 15.83 1.02 1.62
C THR A 671 15.84 1.03 0.09
N TYR A 672 14.77 0.53 -0.53
CA TYR A 672 14.72 0.40 -1.99
C TYR A 672 14.82 1.76 -2.69
N ASP A 673 14.26 2.82 -2.12
CA ASP A 673 14.25 4.16 -2.68
C ASP A 673 15.63 4.80 -2.69
N SER A 674 16.39 4.66 -1.59
CA SER A 674 17.76 5.14 -1.53
C SER A 674 18.70 4.32 -2.42
N TYR A 675 18.48 3.01 -2.54
CA TYR A 675 19.29 2.13 -3.40
C TYR A 675 19.03 2.37 -4.89
N LEU A 676 17.77 2.48 -5.30
CA LEU A 676 17.41 2.72 -6.70
C LEU A 676 17.69 4.18 -7.13
N GLY A 677 17.62 5.12 -6.18
CA GLY A 677 17.74 6.55 -6.43
C GLY A 677 16.42 7.20 -6.85
N ASP A 678 16.23 8.47 -6.45
CA ASP A 678 14.97 9.21 -6.61
C ASP A 678 14.52 9.33 -8.08
N ASP A 679 15.47 9.51 -9.01
CA ASP A 679 15.16 9.64 -10.44
C ASP A 679 14.61 8.33 -11.02
N TYR A 680 15.19 7.19 -10.64
CA TYR A 680 14.69 5.89 -11.05
C TYR A 680 13.32 5.62 -10.45
N VAL A 681 13.14 5.88 -9.15
CA VAL A 681 11.86 5.72 -8.43
C VAL A 681 10.76 6.58 -9.07
N ARG A 682 11.07 7.83 -9.45
CA ARG A 682 10.14 8.74 -10.13
C ARG A 682 9.78 8.23 -11.52
N ALA A 683 10.77 7.79 -12.31
CA ALA A 683 10.56 7.21 -13.63
C ALA A 683 9.68 5.95 -13.57
N MET A 684 9.94 5.05 -12.61
CA MET A 684 9.09 3.89 -12.36
C MET A 684 7.68 4.32 -11.99
N THR A 685 7.52 5.29 -11.08
CA THR A 685 6.19 5.74 -10.64
C THR A 685 5.34 6.28 -11.80
N ASN A 686 5.95 7.02 -12.73
CA ASN A 686 5.27 7.54 -13.90
C ASN A 686 4.90 6.43 -14.90
N LEU A 687 5.83 5.52 -15.19
CA LEU A 687 5.59 4.41 -16.12
C LEU A 687 4.53 3.43 -15.62
N ARG A 688 4.43 3.28 -14.29
CA ARG A 688 3.50 2.36 -13.66
C ARG A 688 2.04 2.80 -13.74
N GLN A 689 1.75 4.02 -14.20
CA GLN A 689 0.41 4.41 -14.66
C GLN A 689 -0.09 3.53 -15.82
N CYS A 690 0.84 2.89 -16.54
CA CYS A 690 0.61 2.01 -17.67
C CYS A 690 0.81 0.52 -17.38
N SER A 691 1.07 0.14 -16.13
CA SER A 691 1.41 -1.25 -15.79
C SER A 691 0.19 -2.17 -15.87
N THR A 692 0.40 -3.35 -16.46
CA THR A 692 -0.57 -4.44 -16.56
C THR A 692 -0.53 -5.40 -15.37
N SER A 693 0.45 -5.27 -14.46
CA SER A 693 0.58 -6.14 -13.28
C SER A 693 -0.59 -5.91 -12.31
N MET A 694 -1.41 -6.94 -12.09
CA MET A 694 -2.51 -6.94 -11.13
C MET A 694 -2.03 -6.69 -9.68
N PHE A 695 -0.76 -6.98 -9.39
CA PHE A 695 -0.11 -6.70 -8.10
C PHE A 695 -0.05 -5.20 -7.77
N TRP A 696 -0.35 -4.30 -8.72
CA TRP A 696 -0.24 -2.84 -8.57
C TRP A 696 -1.56 -2.06 -8.55
N LYS A 697 -2.68 -2.64 -9.02
CA LYS A 697 -4.02 -2.11 -8.64
C LYS A 697 -4.12 -1.99 -7.11
N PHE A 698 -3.39 -2.85 -6.40
CA PHE A 698 -3.13 -2.90 -4.96
C PHE A 698 -2.46 -1.65 -4.35
N ILE A 699 -1.37 -1.11 -4.92
CA ILE A 699 -0.65 0.01 -4.28
C ILE A 699 -1.24 1.38 -4.64
N ARG A 700 -2.10 1.43 -5.68
CA ARG A 700 -2.91 2.61 -6.00
C ARG A 700 -3.89 2.96 -4.85
N SER A 701 -4.33 1.97 -4.05
CA SER A 701 -5.10 2.18 -2.82
C SER A 701 -4.29 2.88 -1.71
N ARG A 702 -2.95 2.86 -1.77
CA ARG A 702 -2.08 3.52 -0.78
C ARG A 702 -1.45 4.84 -1.25
N ARG A 703 -1.56 5.23 -2.53
CA ARG A 703 -0.82 6.39 -3.06
C ARG A 703 -1.53 7.28 -4.09
N SER A 704 -2.85 7.15 -4.28
CA SER A 704 -3.64 8.05 -5.16
C SER A 704 -4.39 9.16 -4.41
N SER A 705 -4.08 9.45 -3.14
CA SER A 705 -4.95 10.29 -2.28
C SER A 705 -4.75 11.80 -2.34
N GLN A 706 -3.67 12.33 -2.92
CA GLN A 706 -3.50 13.77 -2.94
C GLN A 706 -4.31 14.39 -4.10
N ARG A 707 -5.62 14.55 -3.86
CA ARG A 707 -6.54 15.40 -4.64
C ARG A 707 -6.90 16.68 -3.90
N ALA A 708 -6.46 16.84 -2.64
CA ALA A 708 -6.84 17.96 -1.79
C ALA A 708 -6.12 19.25 -2.18
N VAL A 709 -6.87 20.33 -2.30
CA VAL A 709 -6.35 21.71 -2.40
C VAL A 709 -6.78 22.44 -1.14
N LEU A 710 -5.81 22.83 -0.33
CA LEU A 710 -6.07 23.51 0.95
C LEU A 710 -6.15 25.02 0.73
N LEU A 711 -7.25 25.66 1.15
CA LEU A 711 -7.36 27.10 1.24
C LEU A 711 -6.94 27.53 2.65
N VAL A 712 -5.82 28.23 2.74
CA VAL A 712 -5.15 28.58 4.01
C VAL A 712 -4.93 30.08 4.07
N GLY A 713 -4.98 30.70 5.24
CA GLY A 713 -4.79 32.16 5.39
C GLY A 713 -5.50 32.71 6.62
N LEU A 714 -5.24 33.97 6.97
CA LEU A 714 -5.82 34.64 8.15
C LEU A 714 -7.36 34.74 8.07
N CYS A 715 -8.02 35.10 9.18
CA CYS A 715 -9.42 35.49 9.16
C CYS A 715 -9.66 36.62 8.14
N ASP A 716 -10.88 36.69 7.62
CA ASP A 716 -11.31 37.69 6.64
C ASP A 716 -10.59 37.73 5.29
N SER A 717 -9.56 36.92 5.03
CA SER A 717 -8.88 36.90 3.71
C SER A 717 -9.75 36.41 2.55
N GLY A 718 -10.94 35.86 2.84
CA GLY A 718 -11.95 35.47 1.84
C GLY A 718 -11.85 34.01 1.38
N LYS A 719 -11.20 33.13 2.14
CA LYS A 719 -11.07 31.68 1.87
C LYS A 719 -12.43 31.00 1.65
N THR A 720 -13.35 31.18 2.59
CA THR A 720 -14.70 30.57 2.54
C THR A 720 -15.53 31.11 1.38
N LEU A 721 -15.41 32.41 1.07
CA LEU A 721 -16.08 32.99 -0.09
C LEU A 721 -15.50 32.44 -1.41
N LEU A 722 -14.18 32.29 -1.51
CA LEU A 722 -13.52 31.63 -2.66
C LEU A 722 -13.97 30.18 -2.80
N PHE A 723 -14.05 29.43 -1.69
CA PHE A 723 -14.55 28.05 -1.66
C PHE A 723 -15.97 27.96 -2.24
N VAL A 724 -16.90 28.78 -1.75
CA VAL A 724 -18.29 28.80 -2.22
C VAL A 724 -18.38 29.22 -3.70
N ARG A 725 -17.61 30.23 -4.11
CA ARG A 725 -17.57 30.71 -5.50
C ARG A 725 -17.06 29.64 -6.47
N LEU A 726 -15.98 28.93 -6.12
CA LEU A 726 -15.44 27.85 -6.94
C LEU A 726 -16.44 26.69 -7.11
N LEU A 727 -17.24 26.38 -6.08
CA LEU A 727 -18.16 25.24 -6.12
C LEU A 727 -19.50 25.58 -6.78
N THR A 728 -20.01 26.78 -6.56
CA THR A 728 -21.40 27.13 -6.91
C THR A 728 -21.49 28.26 -7.94
N GLY A 729 -20.42 29.01 -8.15
CA GLY A 729 -20.43 30.26 -8.93
C GLY A 729 -21.12 31.44 -8.23
N LEU A 730 -21.81 31.22 -7.10
CA LEU A 730 -22.67 32.20 -6.43
C LEU A 730 -21.95 32.94 -5.30
N TYR A 731 -22.30 34.22 -5.12
CA TYR A 731 -21.92 35.00 -3.95
C TYR A 731 -22.70 34.53 -2.72
N ARG A 732 -22.05 34.48 -1.55
CA ARG A 732 -22.70 34.30 -0.25
C ARG A 732 -21.97 35.12 0.79
N ASP A 733 -22.72 35.72 1.71
CA ASP A 733 -22.12 36.29 2.90
C ASP A 733 -21.56 35.17 3.79
N THR A 734 -20.29 35.31 4.18
CA THR A 734 -19.57 34.31 4.97
C THR A 734 -19.25 34.84 6.36
N GLN A 735 -19.32 33.97 7.37
CA GLN A 735 -18.84 34.23 8.72
C GLN A 735 -17.51 33.50 8.96
N THR A 736 -16.86 33.76 10.09
CA THR A 736 -15.60 33.08 10.44
C THR A 736 -15.84 31.56 10.61
N SER A 737 -15.19 30.74 9.79
CA SER A 737 -15.26 29.28 9.89
C SER A 737 -14.62 28.79 11.19
N ILE A 738 -15.37 27.98 11.95
CA ILE A 738 -14.91 27.30 13.18
C ILE A 738 -14.51 25.84 12.94
N THR A 739 -14.83 25.28 11.77
CA THR A 739 -14.48 23.92 11.31
C THR A 739 -14.08 23.93 9.84
N ASP A 740 -13.40 22.88 9.37
CA ASP A 740 -13.09 22.71 7.95
C ASP A 740 -14.34 22.46 7.09
N SER A 741 -14.30 22.90 5.83
CA SER A 741 -15.34 22.59 4.83
C SER A 741 -14.69 21.94 3.61
N SER A 742 -15.19 20.76 3.22
CA SER A 742 -14.62 19.99 2.10
C SER A 742 -15.66 19.70 1.02
N ALA A 743 -15.31 19.87 -0.26
CA ALA A 743 -16.19 19.52 -1.37
C ALA A 743 -15.41 19.15 -2.64
N ALA A 744 -16.03 18.33 -3.49
CA ALA A 744 -15.48 17.98 -4.79
C ALA A 744 -15.66 19.15 -5.78
N TYR A 745 -14.55 19.66 -6.30
CA TYR A 745 -14.50 20.66 -7.37
C TYR A 745 -14.28 19.99 -8.71
N LYS A 746 -15.25 20.16 -9.61
CA LYS A 746 -15.16 19.65 -10.98
C LYS A 746 -14.38 20.65 -11.82
N VAL A 747 -13.19 20.24 -12.27
CA VAL A 747 -12.32 21.09 -13.05
C VAL A 747 -12.87 21.22 -14.46
N ASN A 748 -12.90 22.44 -14.99
CA ASN A 748 -13.35 22.70 -16.35
C ASN A 748 -12.25 22.31 -17.36
N ASN A 749 -12.05 21.02 -17.57
CA ASN A 749 -11.10 20.47 -18.54
C ASN A 749 -11.70 19.29 -19.32
N ASN A 750 -11.19 19.04 -20.54
CA ASN A 750 -11.67 17.97 -21.45
C ASN A 750 -11.49 16.54 -20.88
N ARG A 751 -10.95 16.38 -19.66
CA ARG A 751 -10.57 15.11 -19.03
C ARG A 751 -11.45 14.72 -17.83
N GLY A 752 -12.40 15.57 -17.39
CA GLY A 752 -13.36 15.22 -16.34
C GLY A 752 -12.73 14.89 -14.97
N THR A 753 -11.66 15.58 -14.58
CA THR A 753 -10.95 15.34 -13.32
C THR A 753 -11.53 16.17 -12.17
N ASN A 754 -11.72 15.55 -10.99
CA ASN A 754 -12.20 16.24 -9.78
C ASN A 754 -11.04 16.53 -8.81
N LEU A 755 -11.03 17.71 -8.19
CA LEU A 755 -10.18 18.04 -7.04
C LEU A 755 -11.05 18.06 -5.77
N THR A 756 -10.45 17.90 -4.59
CA THR A 756 -11.14 18.11 -3.32
C THR A 756 -10.70 19.47 -2.77
N LEU A 757 -11.56 20.48 -2.79
CA LEU A 757 -11.27 21.75 -2.13
C LEU A 757 -11.53 21.59 -0.63
N ILE A 758 -10.63 22.10 0.20
CA ILE A 758 -10.78 22.12 1.66
C ILE A 758 -10.51 23.54 2.17
N ASP A 759 -11.55 24.20 2.70
CA ASP A 759 -11.45 25.49 3.41
C ASP A 759 -11.04 25.26 4.87
N LEU A 760 -9.95 25.89 5.32
CA LEU A 760 -9.47 25.77 6.69
C LEU A 760 -9.83 27.01 7.54
N PRO A 761 -10.17 26.84 8.83
CA PRO A 761 -10.36 27.95 9.76
C PRO A 761 -9.16 28.90 9.80
N GLY A 762 -9.42 30.21 9.72
CA GLY A 762 -8.38 31.25 9.75
C GLY A 762 -8.00 31.75 11.15
N HIS A 763 -8.77 31.38 12.17
CA HIS A 763 -8.61 31.87 13.54
C HIS A 763 -7.33 31.34 14.18
N GLU A 764 -6.67 32.18 14.99
CA GLU A 764 -5.34 31.89 15.54
C GLU A 764 -5.26 30.58 16.32
N SER A 765 -6.25 30.32 17.17
CA SER A 765 -6.31 29.10 17.99
C SER A 765 -6.55 27.81 17.19
N LEU A 766 -7.01 27.88 15.94
CA LEU A 766 -7.46 26.72 15.16
C LEU A 766 -6.56 26.46 13.94
N ARG A 767 -6.04 27.50 13.28
CA ARG A 767 -5.44 27.38 11.94
C ARG A 767 -4.29 26.39 11.83
N LEU A 768 -3.44 26.25 12.86
CA LEU A 768 -2.33 25.29 12.85
C LEU A 768 -2.79 23.86 13.09
N GLN A 769 -3.74 23.64 14.02
CA GLN A 769 -4.31 22.32 14.29
C GLN A 769 -4.94 21.72 13.02
N PHE A 770 -5.70 22.53 12.28
CA PHE A 770 -6.32 22.09 11.03
C PHE A 770 -5.29 21.93 9.89
N LEU A 771 -4.27 22.78 9.82
CA LEU A 771 -3.18 22.61 8.86
C LEU A 771 -2.44 21.28 9.10
N GLU A 772 -2.09 20.94 10.34
CA GLU A 772 -1.47 19.66 10.70
C GLU A 772 -2.32 18.46 10.25
N ARG A 773 -3.63 18.55 10.47
CA ARG A 773 -4.59 17.49 10.11
C ARG A 773 -4.64 17.21 8.60
N PHE A 774 -4.49 18.24 7.77
CA PHE A 774 -4.71 18.13 6.32
C PHE A 774 -3.44 18.26 5.46
N LYS A 775 -2.32 18.76 5.99
CA LYS A 775 -1.09 19.00 5.18
C LYS A 775 -0.55 17.74 4.50
N ALA A 776 -0.72 16.57 5.10
CA ALA A 776 -0.30 15.29 4.52
C ALA A 776 -1.11 14.86 3.28
N SER A 777 -2.36 15.33 3.11
CA SER A 777 -3.21 15.02 1.96
C SER A 777 -3.17 16.09 0.86
N ALA A 778 -2.46 17.21 1.09
CA ALA A 778 -2.40 18.33 0.17
C ALA A 778 -1.67 17.99 -1.13
N ARG A 779 -2.37 18.09 -2.26
CA ARG A 779 -1.81 18.18 -3.61
C ARG A 779 -1.29 19.58 -3.89
N ALA A 780 -2.00 20.57 -3.38
CA ALA A 780 -1.72 21.98 -3.55
C ALA A 780 -2.18 22.78 -2.33
N ILE A 781 -1.50 23.90 -2.08
CA ILE A 781 -1.87 24.87 -1.05
C ILE A 781 -2.11 26.21 -1.74
N VAL A 782 -3.28 26.79 -1.49
CA VAL A 782 -3.64 28.15 -1.90
C VAL A 782 -3.67 29.00 -0.64
N PHE A 783 -2.61 29.78 -0.43
CA PHE A 783 -2.50 30.71 0.68
C PHE A 783 -3.18 32.04 0.29
N VAL A 784 -4.33 32.32 0.88
CA VAL A 784 -5.19 33.47 0.56
C VAL A 784 -4.84 34.66 1.44
N VAL A 785 -4.46 35.76 0.80
CA VAL A 785 -4.07 37.03 1.43
C VAL A 785 -5.15 38.09 1.17
N ASP A 786 -5.55 38.83 2.20
CA ASP A 786 -6.35 40.04 2.04
C ASP A 786 -5.48 41.17 1.51
N SER A 787 -5.58 41.47 0.22
CA SER A 787 -4.74 42.49 -0.41
C SER A 787 -5.05 43.91 0.08
N ALA A 788 -6.26 44.17 0.57
CA ALA A 788 -6.69 45.49 1.06
C ALA A 788 -6.25 45.74 2.51
N ALA A 789 -6.21 44.70 3.34
CA ALA A 789 -5.76 44.77 4.73
C ALA A 789 -4.26 44.50 4.90
N PHE A 790 -3.58 43.97 3.87
CA PHE A 790 -2.20 43.49 3.92
C PHE A 790 -1.20 44.44 4.59
N GLN A 791 -1.30 45.75 4.34
CA GLN A 791 -0.38 46.74 4.91
C GLN A 791 -0.39 46.76 6.46
N ARG A 792 -1.53 46.40 7.08
CA ARG A 792 -1.70 46.31 8.54
C ARG A 792 -1.35 44.93 9.09
N GLU A 793 -1.55 43.88 8.28
CA GLU A 793 -1.45 42.47 8.70
C GLU A 793 -0.14 41.79 8.23
N VAL A 794 0.75 42.52 7.57
CA VAL A 794 1.97 41.96 6.94
C VAL A 794 2.77 41.04 7.87
N LYS A 795 2.85 41.37 9.16
CA LYS A 795 3.55 40.57 10.18
C LYS A 795 2.88 39.22 10.41
N ASP A 796 1.58 39.23 10.69
CA ASP A 796 0.80 38.03 10.98
C ASP A 796 0.70 37.12 9.75
N VAL A 797 0.56 37.72 8.56
CA VAL A 797 0.59 37.01 7.27
C VAL A 797 1.95 36.34 7.07
N ALA A 798 3.06 37.07 7.29
CA ALA A 798 4.40 36.55 7.11
C ALA A 798 4.74 35.43 8.11
N GLU A 799 4.35 35.57 9.37
CA GLU A 799 4.58 34.55 10.40
C GLU A 799 3.82 33.26 10.08
N PHE A 800 2.54 33.36 9.71
CA PHE A 800 1.77 32.17 9.37
C PHE A 800 2.27 31.53 8.06
N LEU A 801 2.58 32.34 7.04
CA LEU A 801 3.17 31.85 5.80
C LEU A 801 4.52 31.16 6.03
N TYR A 802 5.36 31.69 6.93
CA TYR A 802 6.64 31.08 7.29
C TYR A 802 6.48 29.66 7.83
N GLN A 803 5.49 29.44 8.72
CA GLN A 803 5.16 28.10 9.23
C GLN A 803 4.65 27.18 8.12
N VAL A 804 3.69 27.64 7.32
CA VAL A 804 3.11 26.87 6.21
C VAL A 804 4.19 26.46 5.19
N LEU A 805 5.14 27.34 4.88
CA LEU A 805 6.26 27.05 3.97
C LEU A 805 7.24 26.03 4.55
N LEU A 806 7.59 26.14 5.83
CA LEU A 806 8.45 25.16 6.50
C LEU A 806 7.82 23.77 6.48
N ASP A 807 6.54 23.69 6.82
CA ASP A 807 5.78 22.44 6.77
C ASP A 807 5.75 21.88 5.35
N SER A 808 5.48 22.72 4.34
CA SER A 808 5.39 22.31 2.94
C SER A 808 6.72 21.78 2.38
N ILE A 809 7.85 22.32 2.83
CA ILE A 809 9.20 21.86 2.45
C ILE A 809 9.54 20.53 3.14
N GLY A 810 9.04 20.31 4.37
CA GLY A 810 9.25 19.08 5.12
C GLY A 810 8.43 17.88 4.62
N LEU A 811 7.45 18.08 3.73
CA LEU A 811 6.61 17.02 3.19
C LEU A 811 7.34 16.18 2.12
N LYS A 812 7.19 14.86 2.20
CA LYS A 812 7.74 13.89 1.23
C LYS A 812 7.27 14.11 -0.22
N ASN A 813 6.07 14.69 -0.39
CA ASN A 813 5.53 15.14 -1.66
C ASN A 813 5.36 16.66 -1.56
N THR A 814 6.22 17.43 -2.22
CA THR A 814 6.17 18.89 -2.18
C THR A 814 4.90 19.39 -2.90
N PRO A 815 3.94 20.03 -2.22
CA PRO A 815 2.70 20.48 -2.84
C PRO A 815 2.94 21.67 -3.79
N SER A 816 2.10 21.81 -4.83
CA SER A 816 2.07 23.05 -5.62
C SER A 816 1.60 24.20 -4.74
N PHE A 817 2.33 25.32 -4.74
CA PHE A 817 2.09 26.40 -3.80
C PHE A 817 1.72 27.69 -4.53
N LEU A 818 0.57 28.26 -4.17
CA LEU A 818 0.06 29.50 -4.72
C LEU A 818 -0.29 30.47 -3.60
N ILE A 819 0.12 31.73 -3.77
CA ILE A 819 -0.35 32.84 -2.95
C ILE A 819 -1.42 33.58 -3.76
N ALA A 820 -2.67 33.49 -3.32
CA ALA A 820 -3.81 34.17 -3.93
C ALA A 820 -4.04 35.52 -3.23
N CYS A 821 -3.68 36.61 -3.91
CA CYS A 821 -3.86 37.99 -3.45
C CYS A 821 -5.30 38.40 -3.74
N ASN A 822 -6.19 38.11 -2.80
CA ASN A 822 -7.65 38.28 -2.93
C ASN A 822 -8.09 39.72 -2.59
N LYS A 823 -9.34 40.05 -2.91
CA LYS A 823 -10.00 41.37 -2.71
C LYS A 823 -9.45 42.51 -3.56
N GLN A 824 -9.02 42.20 -4.78
CA GLN A 824 -8.56 43.21 -5.76
C GLN A 824 -9.67 44.16 -6.26
N ASP A 825 -10.92 43.90 -5.91
CA ASP A 825 -12.06 44.81 -6.12
C ASP A 825 -12.04 46.04 -5.21
N ILE A 826 -11.18 46.07 -4.18
CA ILE A 826 -11.06 47.19 -3.25
C ILE A 826 -9.93 48.12 -3.70
N THR A 827 -10.20 49.43 -3.76
CA THR A 827 -9.26 50.46 -4.26
C THR A 827 -7.92 50.51 -3.52
N MET A 828 -7.88 50.10 -2.25
CA MET A 828 -6.66 50.07 -1.43
C MET A 828 -5.87 48.76 -1.55
N ALA A 829 -6.33 47.80 -2.37
CA ALA A 829 -5.68 46.50 -2.55
C ALA A 829 -4.24 46.64 -3.09
N LYS A 830 -3.32 45.86 -2.51
CA LYS A 830 -1.94 45.77 -2.98
C LYS A 830 -1.83 44.74 -4.11
N SER A 831 -0.99 45.03 -5.10
CA SER A 831 -0.68 44.08 -6.17
C SER A 831 0.12 42.89 -5.64
N ALA A 832 0.03 41.75 -6.31
CA ALA A 832 0.78 40.54 -6.01
C ALA A 832 2.30 40.80 -5.96
N LYS A 833 2.81 41.64 -6.86
CA LYS A 833 4.23 42.03 -6.89
C LYS A 833 4.65 42.78 -5.63
N LEU A 834 3.81 43.70 -5.15
CA LEU A 834 4.11 44.47 -3.94
C LEU A 834 3.99 43.59 -2.68
N ILE A 835 2.99 42.69 -2.64
CA ILE A 835 2.82 41.70 -1.56
C ILE A 835 4.04 40.78 -1.49
N GLN A 836 4.50 40.26 -2.63
CA GLN A 836 5.70 39.42 -2.70
C GLN A 836 6.92 40.14 -2.10
N GLN A 837 7.20 41.38 -2.53
CA GLN A 837 8.35 42.16 -2.05
C GLN A 837 8.30 42.44 -0.55
N GLN A 838 7.11 42.76 0.00
CA GLN A 838 6.95 43.01 1.43
C GLN A 838 7.06 41.71 2.26
N LEU A 839 6.51 40.59 1.77
CA LEU A 839 6.66 39.29 2.42
C LEU A 839 8.11 38.81 2.42
N GLU A 840 8.86 39.03 1.33
CA GLU A 840 10.29 38.67 1.27
C GLU A 840 11.09 39.40 2.34
N LYS A 841 10.83 40.70 2.52
CA LYS A 841 11.46 41.53 3.57
C LYS A 841 11.07 41.08 4.99
N GLU A 842 9.81 40.78 5.23
CA GLU A 842 9.33 40.39 6.56
C GLU A 842 9.81 38.97 6.94
N ILE A 843 9.78 38.02 6.00
CA ILE A 843 10.33 36.67 6.19
C ILE A 843 11.84 36.73 6.45
N ASN A 844 12.57 37.61 5.76
CA ASN A 844 13.99 37.82 6.04
C ASN A 844 14.21 38.30 7.49
N THR A 845 13.36 39.19 7.98
CA THR A 845 13.38 39.67 9.37
C THR A 845 13.11 38.53 10.35
N LEU A 846 12.04 37.74 10.14
CA LEU A 846 11.70 36.57 10.97
C LEU A 846 12.85 35.55 11.04
N ARG A 847 13.54 35.32 9.91
CA ARG A 847 14.66 34.41 9.81
C ARG A 847 15.87 34.86 10.63
N VAL A 848 16.15 36.17 10.65
CA VAL A 848 17.22 36.77 11.46
C VAL A 848 16.86 36.71 12.95
N THR A 849 15.63 37.09 13.31
CA THR A 849 15.16 37.08 14.70
C THR A 849 15.15 35.68 15.30
N ARG A 850 14.66 34.66 14.58
CA ARG A 850 14.61 33.27 15.06
C ARG A 850 15.99 32.59 15.14
N SER A 851 16.98 33.05 14.36
CA SER A 851 18.36 32.54 14.44
C SER A 851 19.20 33.21 15.54
N ALA A 852 18.73 34.35 16.08
CA ALA A 852 19.35 35.05 17.21
C ALA A 852 18.77 34.68 18.59
N ALA A 853 17.71 33.85 18.64
CA ALA A 853 17.09 33.41 19.89
C ALA A 853 17.95 32.34 20.60
N PRO A 854 18.31 32.49 21.90
CA PRO A 854 19.07 31.48 22.63
C PRO A 854 18.26 30.19 22.79
N SER A 855 18.83 29.04 22.41
CA SER A 855 18.22 27.73 22.64
C SER A 855 18.25 27.40 24.14
N THR A 856 17.10 27.42 24.80
CA THR A 856 16.96 26.84 26.15
C THR A 856 16.99 25.32 26.04
N LEU A 857 18.05 24.73 26.60
CA LEU A 857 18.30 23.31 26.92
C LEU A 857 17.26 22.28 26.44
N ASP A 858 17.56 21.64 25.30
CA ASP A 858 17.25 20.23 25.05
C ASP A 858 18.32 19.65 24.11
N SER A 859 19.15 18.75 24.66
CA SER A 859 20.34 18.18 24.00
C SER A 859 20.00 17.00 23.10
N SER A 860 19.09 17.20 22.15
CA SER A 860 18.90 16.30 21.01
C SER A 860 18.19 17.03 19.87
N SER A 861 18.90 17.53 18.87
CA SER A 861 18.28 17.81 17.57
C SER A 861 19.27 18.21 16.47
N THR A 862 19.04 17.62 15.29
CA THR A 862 19.35 18.20 13.98
C THR A 862 19.01 19.68 13.93
N ALA A 863 19.88 20.50 13.33
CA ALA A 863 19.66 21.94 13.17
C ALA A 863 18.26 22.24 12.59
N PRO A 864 17.52 23.23 13.13
CA PRO A 864 16.18 23.56 12.66
C PRO A 864 16.20 23.94 11.18
N ALA A 865 15.24 23.43 10.41
CA ALA A 865 15.09 23.77 8.99
C ALA A 865 14.86 25.29 8.82
N GLN A 866 15.65 25.93 7.96
CA GLN A 866 15.60 27.39 7.74
C GLN A 866 15.20 27.69 6.29
N LEU A 867 14.35 28.70 6.07
CA LEU A 867 13.92 29.12 4.73
C LEU A 867 15.01 29.94 4.00
N GLY A 868 15.23 29.65 2.72
CA GLY A 868 16.18 30.36 1.86
C GLY A 868 17.65 30.03 2.11
N LYS A 869 18.56 30.75 1.45
CA LYS A 869 20.01 30.50 1.55
C LYS A 869 20.64 31.33 2.68
N LYS A 870 21.56 30.71 3.45
CA LYS A 870 22.30 31.37 4.54
C LYS A 870 23.17 32.50 3.99
N GLY A 871 23.12 33.68 4.60
CA GLY A 871 23.94 34.85 4.22
C GLY A 871 23.48 35.64 3.00
N LYS A 872 22.32 35.32 2.41
CA LYS A 872 21.67 36.11 1.34
C LYS A 872 20.29 36.55 1.80
N GLU A 873 19.81 37.72 1.35
CA GLU A 873 18.42 38.13 1.59
C GLU A 873 17.43 37.07 1.06
N PHE A 874 16.31 36.89 1.74
CA PHE A 874 15.32 35.87 1.37
C PHE A 874 14.59 36.28 0.09
N GLU A 875 14.50 35.34 -0.85
CA GLU A 875 13.63 35.44 -2.03
C GLU A 875 12.88 34.11 -2.17
N PHE A 876 11.63 34.16 -2.62
CA PHE A 876 10.84 32.93 -2.85
C PHE A 876 11.49 32.00 -3.89
N SER A 877 12.30 32.57 -4.80
CA SER A 877 13.11 31.84 -5.81
C SER A 877 14.10 30.85 -5.20
N GLN A 878 14.48 31.06 -3.93
CA GLN A 878 15.46 30.25 -3.21
C GLN A 878 14.86 28.98 -2.60
N LEU A 879 13.53 28.87 -2.58
CA LEU A 879 12.85 27.71 -2.02
C LEU A 879 12.94 26.50 -2.98
N PRO A 880 12.98 25.26 -2.45
CA PRO A 880 12.95 24.06 -3.27
C PRO A 880 11.58 23.82 -3.95
N LEU A 881 10.55 24.56 -3.52
CA LEU A 881 9.20 24.55 -4.07
C LEU A 881 8.91 25.85 -4.80
N LYS A 882 8.24 25.76 -5.95
CA LYS A 882 7.86 26.93 -6.74
C LYS A 882 6.62 27.59 -6.11
N VAL A 883 6.78 28.83 -5.63
CA VAL A 883 5.68 29.67 -5.16
C VAL A 883 5.21 30.56 -6.30
N GLU A 884 3.96 30.42 -6.72
CA GLU A 884 3.31 31.31 -7.70
C GLU A 884 2.46 32.35 -6.97
N PHE A 885 2.31 33.54 -7.56
CA PHE A 885 1.41 34.59 -7.04
C PHE A 885 0.34 34.88 -8.09
N LEU A 886 -0.90 35.05 -7.66
CA LEU A 886 -1.98 35.54 -8.51
C LEU A 886 -2.82 36.60 -7.81
N GLU A 887 -3.48 37.42 -8.61
CA GLU A 887 -4.44 38.44 -8.17
C GLU A 887 -5.85 37.91 -8.43
N CYS A 888 -6.76 38.06 -7.48
CA CYS A 888 -8.15 37.64 -7.65
C CYS A 888 -9.13 38.48 -6.81
N SER A 889 -10.41 38.39 -7.16
CA SER A 889 -11.50 38.90 -6.34
C SER A 889 -12.67 37.92 -6.30
N ALA A 890 -12.89 37.32 -5.13
CA ALA A 890 -14.04 36.45 -4.88
C ALA A 890 -15.39 37.22 -4.91
N LYS A 891 -15.37 38.53 -4.65
CA LYS A 891 -16.56 39.39 -4.68
C LYS A 891 -16.87 39.88 -6.09
N GLY A 892 -15.85 40.30 -6.84
CA GLY A 892 -15.94 40.84 -8.21
C GLY A 892 -16.18 42.36 -8.23
N GLY A 893 -15.83 43.02 -9.35
CA GLY A 893 -15.85 44.49 -9.47
C GLY A 893 -17.24 45.15 -9.61
N ARG A 894 -18.33 44.39 -9.63
CA ARG A 894 -19.73 44.90 -9.74
C ARG A 894 -20.58 44.63 -8.49
N GLY A 895 -19.98 44.29 -7.36
CA GLY A 895 -20.69 43.98 -6.11
C GLY A 895 -21.37 42.60 -6.13
N ASP A 896 -22.37 42.40 -5.26
CA ASP A 896 -22.96 41.08 -4.95
C ASP A 896 -23.65 40.39 -6.14
N ALA A 897 -23.96 41.14 -7.21
CA ALA A 897 -24.54 40.64 -8.47
C ALA A 897 -23.50 40.38 -9.59
N GLY A 898 -22.21 40.60 -9.34
CA GLY A 898 -21.12 40.42 -10.31
C GLY A 898 -20.55 39.00 -10.39
N SER A 899 -19.97 38.64 -11.53
CA SER A 899 -19.10 37.47 -11.69
C SER A 899 -17.80 37.71 -10.91
N ALA A 900 -17.35 36.69 -10.16
CA ALA A 900 -16.05 36.73 -9.49
C ALA A 900 -14.90 36.82 -10.52
N ASP A 901 -13.81 37.47 -10.13
CA ASP A 901 -12.57 37.55 -10.91
C ASP A 901 -11.59 36.49 -10.36
N ILE A 902 -11.83 35.24 -10.75
CA ILE A 902 -11.10 34.05 -10.26
C ILE A 902 -10.64 33.14 -11.40
N GLN A 903 -10.72 33.58 -12.65
CA GLN A 903 -10.44 32.74 -13.82
C GLN A 903 -8.99 32.26 -13.85
N ASP A 904 -8.04 33.07 -13.39
CA ASP A 904 -6.63 32.66 -13.31
C ASP A 904 -6.37 31.66 -12.18
N LEU A 905 -7.14 31.73 -11.08
CA LEU A 905 -7.16 30.69 -10.05
C LEU A 905 -7.74 29.39 -10.62
N GLU A 906 -8.83 29.43 -11.39
CA GLU A 906 -9.43 28.25 -12.03
C GLU A 906 -8.48 27.62 -13.07
N LYS A 907 -7.77 28.42 -13.86
CA LYS A 907 -6.73 27.94 -14.79
C LYS A 907 -5.58 27.28 -14.03
N TRP A 908 -5.16 27.86 -12.91
CA TRP A 908 -4.13 27.30 -12.05
C TRP A 908 -4.58 25.96 -11.44
N LEU A 909 -5.82 25.90 -10.92
CA LEU A 909 -6.46 24.68 -10.44
C LEU A 909 -6.53 23.61 -11.56
N ALA A 910 -6.82 24.02 -12.80
CA ALA A 910 -6.87 23.11 -13.94
C ALA A 910 -5.49 22.57 -14.37
N LYS A 911 -4.43 23.34 -14.16
CA LYS A 911 -3.04 22.91 -14.40
C LYS A 911 -2.57 21.89 -13.35
N ILE A 912 -3.03 22.02 -12.11
CA ILE A 912 -2.65 21.09 -11.04
C ILE A 912 -3.52 19.83 -11.03
N ALA A 913 -4.74 19.85 -11.55
CA ALA A 913 -5.64 18.70 -11.67
C ALA A 913 -5.10 17.64 -12.64
#